data_AF-A0A954UTX3-F1
#
_entry.id   AF-A0A954UTX3-F1
#
_cell.length_a   1.000
_cell.length_b   1.000
_cell.length_c   1.000
_cell.angle_alpha   90.00
_cell.angle_beta   90.00
_cell.angle_gamma   90.00
#
_symmetry.space_group_name_H-M   'P 1'
#
loop_
_entity.id
_entity.type
_entity.pdbx_description
1 polymer ?
#
loop_
_entity_poly.entity_id
_entity_poly.type
_entity_poly.pdbx_seq_one_letter_code
_entity_poly.pdbx_strand_id
1 'polypeptide(L)'
;MPDTGDAFCLYCREPLDELLAPAQHHRVPDQSQSPPQLAQPEAASEPVALFFPKSRSIVAGGPATAEAPDVTDEEILALVQGSMAPVKTPIGYRVGILLAMLVMLSLPLIYLGLIGLVGSWIYHDPSFLSFIVGSILILFMIKPLFRWQGHSSTQTLASRDREPLLFEFVESVCRAVRAPAPRRIEVDCDINASAGFRLGYLSLVWGNDLVLTIGAPLLTGMRIDQFAGVLAHEFGHFSQGAGMRLTYVIRRISHWFVRVVYERDQIDQGLWSLAGSLPIRIGFIFWVSIVLIWLIRKVLWLLMMLGNLVSGFMLRQMEYDADSRAVSLVGGATVESTHYRLAELSVGYKIAMSDLAEFYQEGRLCDNLAELVAENAARLSEREREEIKQQVVERQAGIFDTHPSTSDRIKAAHEQATQGVMQSSVPAVRLLQGSDSELLKQATLAFYRQQLGEVNAADLHDTESLLARQKQEYECFEALDRVFGKTAGRLPVPVAMQRLKSPPSAAQARERWLHIRSESRELQAELEKDGGAIPDLEGRLHTNAVDRICCTLQHLFAHNVEHHEHRRRECESLVCVLEKIEGQRQVWGALASANAGLEGAIRFCMANEVDEADVRSLYQQVETVSGYIRRIIDAFKNLPYPFEHAKAEISVTDALLSNIGETNDPVSMFNSANAVHSLLGRMNARIVGRLSAIAEELEAELQWADEGEEV
;
A
#
# COMPACT_ATOMS: atom_id res chain seq x y z
N MET A 1 29.04 -6.55 -15.63
CA MET A 1 28.82 -7.98 -15.35
C MET A 1 27.34 -8.15 -15.06
N PRO A 2 26.58 -9.03 -15.75
CA PRO A 2 25.15 -9.09 -15.55
C PRO A 2 24.83 -9.99 -14.35
N ASP A 3 24.28 -9.37 -13.31
CA ASP A 3 23.71 -10.03 -12.14
C ASP A 3 22.25 -10.39 -12.42
N THR A 4 21.99 -11.69 -12.57
CA THR A 4 20.69 -12.26 -12.94
C THR A 4 20.10 -13.08 -11.79
N GLY A 5 19.95 -12.47 -10.62
CA GLY A 5 19.20 -13.08 -9.52
C GLY A 5 17.71 -12.91 -9.74
N ASP A 6 17.05 -13.95 -10.26
CA ASP A 6 15.59 -14.03 -10.18
C ASP A 6 15.24 -14.51 -8.75
N ALA A 7 15.01 -13.56 -7.85
CA ALA A 7 14.41 -13.81 -6.54
C ALA A 7 12.90 -14.04 -6.73
N PHE A 8 12.36 -15.14 -6.21
CA PHE A 8 10.97 -15.54 -6.41
C PHE A 8 10.18 -15.52 -5.09
N CYS A 9 9.29 -14.54 -4.97
CA CYS A 9 8.32 -14.32 -3.90
C CYS A 9 7.08 -15.24 -4.03
N LEU A 10 6.57 -15.75 -2.91
CA LEU A 10 5.41 -16.63 -2.82
C LEU A 10 4.22 -16.07 -2.01
N TYR A 11 4.41 -14.95 -1.29
CA TYR A 11 3.34 -14.41 -0.46
C TYR A 11 2.62 -13.18 -1.03
N CYS A 12 3.16 -12.48 -2.05
CA CYS A 12 2.57 -11.23 -2.55
C CYS A 12 2.87 -10.93 -4.03
N ARG A 13 2.52 -11.83 -4.95
CA ARG A 13 2.35 -11.45 -6.37
C ARG A 13 0.96 -11.80 -6.88
N GLU A 14 -0.03 -11.16 -6.28
CA GLU A 14 -1.33 -10.96 -6.89
C GLU A 14 -1.56 -9.45 -7.04
N PRO A 15 -2.28 -8.99 -8.08
CA PRO A 15 -2.50 -7.57 -8.30
C PRO A 15 -3.18 -6.96 -7.07
N LEU A 16 -2.56 -5.92 -6.51
CA LEU A 16 -3.01 -5.19 -5.32
C LEU A 16 -4.43 -4.58 -5.49
N ASP A 17 -4.91 -4.52 -6.74
CA ASP A 17 -6.15 -3.87 -7.15
C ASP A 17 -7.42 -4.74 -6.92
N GLU A 18 -7.31 -6.07 -6.83
CA GLU A 18 -8.48 -6.96 -6.70
C GLU A 18 -8.92 -7.23 -5.25
N LEU A 19 -8.04 -7.01 -4.27
CA LEU A 19 -8.31 -7.26 -2.84
C LEU A 19 -9.27 -6.23 -2.19
N LEU A 20 -9.66 -5.16 -2.90
CA LEU A 20 -10.44 -4.05 -2.36
C LEU A 20 -11.59 -3.57 -3.27
N ALA A 21 -12.00 -4.35 -4.27
CA ALA A 21 -13.20 -4.00 -5.04
C ALA A 21 -14.45 -4.12 -4.14
N PRO A 22 -15.26 -3.05 -3.95
CA PRO A 22 -16.47 -3.13 -3.16
C PRO A 22 -17.44 -4.13 -3.82
N ALA A 23 -17.98 -5.05 -3.04
CA ALA A 23 -18.97 -6.03 -3.47
C ALA A 23 -20.25 -5.33 -3.96
N GLN A 24 -20.34 -5.01 -5.25
CA GLN A 24 -21.58 -4.59 -5.89
C GLN A 24 -22.16 -5.74 -6.72
N HIS A 25 -22.88 -6.63 -6.04
CA HIS A 25 -23.81 -7.54 -6.69
C HIS A 25 -25.09 -6.79 -7.07
N HIS A 26 -25.21 -6.32 -8.32
CA HIS A 26 -26.52 -6.06 -8.94
C HIS A 26 -26.58 -6.62 -10.37
N ARG A 27 -27.50 -7.57 -10.57
CA ARG A 27 -27.95 -8.08 -11.88
C ARG A 27 -28.77 -7.02 -12.60
N VAL A 28 -28.44 -6.67 -13.84
CA VAL A 28 -29.38 -6.16 -14.88
C VAL A 28 -28.86 -6.58 -16.28
N PRO A 29 -29.72 -6.89 -17.29
CA PRO A 29 -29.40 -7.79 -18.41
C PRO A 29 -28.92 -7.13 -19.71
N ASP A 30 -28.38 -7.99 -20.57
CA ASP A 30 -28.08 -7.94 -22.02
C ASP A 30 -28.61 -6.74 -22.84
N GLN A 31 -27.69 -5.93 -23.38
CA GLN A 31 -27.85 -5.21 -24.66
C GLN A 31 -26.52 -5.10 -25.43
N SER A 32 -26.49 -5.78 -26.58
CA SER A 32 -25.74 -5.56 -27.84
C SER A 32 -24.70 -4.43 -27.98
N GLN A 33 -23.46 -4.87 -28.25
CA GLN A 33 -22.49 -4.44 -29.30
C GLN A 33 -21.96 -2.99 -29.37
N SER A 34 -20.71 -2.81 -28.90
CA SER A 34 -19.65 -1.93 -29.45
C SER A 34 -18.27 -2.39 -28.91
N PRO A 35 -17.15 -2.21 -29.63
CA PRO A 35 -15.86 -2.85 -29.33
C PRO A 35 -15.20 -2.30 -28.04
N PRO A 36 -14.39 -3.11 -27.32
CA PRO A 36 -13.85 -2.74 -26.03
C PRO A 36 -12.78 -1.64 -26.16
N GLN A 37 -13.13 -0.45 -25.68
CA GLN A 37 -12.18 0.61 -25.35
C GLN A 37 -11.19 0.09 -24.29
N LEU A 38 -9.94 0.50 -24.42
CA LEU A 38 -8.89 0.27 -23.43
C LEU A 38 -9.39 0.72 -22.05
N ALA A 39 -9.36 -0.17 -21.07
CA ALA A 39 -9.59 0.15 -19.68
C ALA A 39 -8.56 1.22 -19.24
N GLN A 40 -9.05 2.46 -19.18
CA GLN A 40 -8.51 3.51 -18.33
C GLN A 40 -8.77 3.09 -16.87
N PRO A 41 -7.91 3.45 -15.90
CA PRO A 41 -8.23 3.23 -14.50
C PRO A 41 -9.54 3.95 -14.19
N GLU A 42 -10.54 3.22 -13.70
CA GLU A 42 -11.75 3.80 -13.12
C GLU A 42 -11.34 4.63 -11.91
N ALA A 43 -11.06 5.91 -12.16
CA ALA A 43 -11.03 6.92 -11.11
C ALA A 43 -12.47 7.02 -10.58
N ALA A 44 -12.68 6.45 -9.40
CA ALA A 44 -13.93 6.52 -8.66
C ALA A 44 -14.41 7.97 -8.59
N SER A 45 -15.46 8.28 -9.35
CA SER A 45 -16.16 9.56 -9.34
C SER A 45 -17.15 9.61 -8.18
N GLU A 46 -16.65 9.46 -6.97
CA GLU A 46 -17.27 10.03 -5.79
C GLU A 46 -16.54 11.34 -5.48
N PRO A 47 -17.19 12.38 -4.92
CA PRO A 47 -16.43 13.48 -4.34
C PRO A 47 -15.38 12.85 -3.45
N VAL A 48 -14.10 13.24 -3.61
CA VAL A 48 -13.04 12.84 -2.69
C VAL A 48 -13.48 13.35 -1.33
N ALA A 49 -14.21 12.51 -0.59
CA ALA A 49 -14.32 12.62 0.82
C ALA A 49 -12.87 12.66 1.27
N LEU A 50 -12.47 13.75 1.92
CA LEU A 50 -11.27 13.74 2.74
C LEU A 50 -11.34 12.43 3.50
N PHE A 51 -10.50 11.47 3.10
CA PHE A 51 -10.47 10.14 3.68
C PHE A 51 -9.78 10.38 5.03
N PHE A 52 -10.55 10.90 5.97
CA PHE A 52 -10.16 10.89 7.36
C PHE A 52 -10.09 9.40 7.72
N PRO A 53 -8.98 8.91 8.30
CA PRO A 53 -9.01 7.60 8.92
C PRO A 53 -10.19 7.65 9.89
N LYS A 54 -11.24 6.85 9.64
CA LYS A 54 -12.31 6.64 10.63
C LYS A 54 -11.61 6.34 11.95
N SER A 55 -12.01 7.00 13.04
CA SER A 55 -11.47 6.80 14.39
C SER A 55 -11.18 5.33 14.62
N ARG A 56 -9.89 4.99 14.52
CA ARG A 56 -9.38 3.70 14.96
C ARG A 56 -9.30 3.85 16.45
N SER A 57 -10.26 3.29 17.18
CA SER A 57 -10.14 3.24 18.63
C SER A 57 -8.79 2.63 18.94
N ILE A 58 -7.92 3.41 19.58
CA ILE A 58 -6.65 2.90 20.08
C ILE A 58 -6.97 1.94 21.22
N VAL A 59 -7.27 0.68 20.88
CA VAL A 59 -7.05 -0.40 21.83
C VAL A 59 -5.55 -0.47 21.95
N ALA A 60 -5.03 -0.29 23.16
CA ALA A 60 -3.64 -0.51 23.49
C ALA A 60 -3.28 -2.00 23.29
N GLY A 61 -3.19 -2.43 22.04
CA GLY A 61 -2.47 -3.62 21.64
C GLY A 61 -1.01 -3.30 21.83
N GLY A 62 -0.44 -3.82 22.92
CA GLY A 62 0.93 -3.55 23.32
C GLY A 62 1.89 -3.69 22.14
N PRO A 63 2.90 -2.81 22.05
CA PRO A 63 3.80 -2.83 20.92
C PRO A 63 4.55 -4.17 20.89
N ALA A 64 4.95 -4.59 19.69
CA ALA A 64 5.98 -5.62 19.52
C ALA A 64 7.38 -5.10 19.93
N THR A 65 7.45 -3.99 20.69
CA THR A 65 8.64 -3.45 21.36
C THR A 65 8.66 -3.77 22.86
N ALA A 66 7.70 -4.54 23.38
CA ALA A 66 7.76 -5.02 24.76
C ALA A 66 9.10 -5.73 25.00
N GLU A 67 9.91 -5.19 25.91
CA GLU A 67 11.18 -5.74 26.38
C GLU A 67 11.05 -7.26 26.47
N ALA A 68 11.66 -7.96 25.51
CA ALA A 68 11.62 -9.40 25.48
C ALA A 68 12.23 -9.93 26.78
N PRO A 69 11.75 -11.06 27.33
CA PRO A 69 12.45 -11.74 28.42
C PRO A 69 13.92 -11.92 28.03
N ASP A 70 14.81 -11.91 29.02
CA ASP A 70 16.27 -11.99 28.88
C ASP A 70 16.67 -13.38 28.31
N VAL A 71 16.35 -13.59 27.03
CA VAL A 71 16.60 -14.81 26.27
C VAL A 71 17.90 -14.61 25.51
N THR A 72 18.86 -15.48 25.79
CA THR A 72 20.19 -15.42 25.20
C THR A 72 20.20 -15.84 23.74
N ASP A 73 21.18 -15.37 22.96
CA ASP A 73 21.38 -15.77 21.57
C ASP A 73 21.53 -17.30 21.43
N GLU A 74 22.17 -17.96 22.41
CA GLU A 74 22.30 -19.42 22.47
C GLU A 74 20.95 -20.12 22.62
N GLU A 75 20.03 -19.56 23.42
CA GLU A 75 18.67 -20.10 23.57
C GLU A 75 17.87 -19.95 22.28
N ILE A 76 17.99 -18.82 21.58
CA ILE A 76 17.34 -18.62 20.27
C ILE A 76 17.80 -19.67 19.26
N LEU A 77 19.11 -19.94 19.20
CA LEU A 77 19.69 -20.92 18.28
C LEU A 77 19.41 -22.37 18.69
N ALA A 78 19.27 -22.64 20.00
CA ALA A 78 18.89 -23.96 20.51
C ALA A 78 17.47 -24.37 20.08
N LEU A 79 16.56 -23.41 19.89
CA LEU A 79 15.18 -23.67 19.46
C LEU A 79 15.07 -24.35 18.08
N VAL A 80 16.09 -24.23 17.23
CA VAL A 80 16.08 -24.77 15.85
C VAL A 80 16.70 -26.17 15.77
N GLN A 81 17.23 -26.71 16.88
CA GLN A 81 17.94 -28.00 16.89
C GLN A 81 16.99 -29.20 16.91
N GLY A 82 16.46 -29.58 15.74
CA GLY A 82 15.75 -30.85 15.57
C GLY A 82 15.89 -31.42 14.16
N SER A 83 16.12 -32.73 14.05
CA SER A 83 16.16 -33.42 12.76
C SER A 83 14.76 -33.83 12.32
N MET A 84 14.22 -33.20 11.27
CA MET A 84 12.91 -33.55 10.72
C MET A 84 12.97 -34.84 9.89
N ALA A 85 11.92 -35.65 9.94
CA ALA A 85 11.77 -36.83 9.08
C ALA A 85 11.50 -36.40 7.63
N PRO A 86 12.04 -37.10 6.62
CA PRO A 86 11.79 -36.76 5.22
C PRO A 86 10.32 -37.01 4.85
N VAL A 87 9.68 -36.03 4.20
CA VAL A 87 8.35 -36.18 3.61
C VAL A 87 8.41 -37.19 2.46
N LYS A 88 7.58 -38.24 2.50
CA LYS A 88 7.52 -39.27 1.46
C LYS A 88 6.67 -38.77 0.29
N THR A 89 7.27 -38.64 -0.90
CA THR A 89 6.51 -38.28 -2.11
C THR A 89 5.87 -39.52 -2.76
N PRO A 90 4.55 -39.52 -3.00
CA PRO A 90 3.87 -40.64 -3.66
C PRO A 90 4.28 -40.78 -5.13
N ILE A 91 4.17 -41.99 -5.69
CA ILE A 91 4.61 -42.28 -7.08
C ILE A 91 3.78 -41.50 -8.11
N GLY A 92 2.46 -41.35 -7.88
CA GLY A 92 1.59 -40.57 -8.76
C GLY A 92 2.02 -39.11 -8.91
N TYR A 93 2.59 -38.52 -7.84
CA TYR A 93 3.14 -37.17 -7.87
C TYR A 93 4.35 -37.05 -8.80
N ARG A 94 5.26 -38.03 -8.79
CA ARG A 94 6.42 -38.05 -9.70
C ARG A 94 6.01 -38.17 -11.17
N VAL A 95 4.96 -38.93 -11.45
CA VAL A 95 4.40 -39.05 -12.81
C VAL A 95 3.75 -37.74 -13.25
N GLY A 96 2.98 -37.08 -12.39
CA GLY A 96 2.37 -35.78 -12.67
C GLY A 96 3.40 -34.70 -12.97
N ILE A 97 4.49 -34.65 -12.19
CA ILE A 97 5.64 -33.77 -12.41
C ILE A 97 6.26 -33.98 -13.80
N LEU A 98 6.51 -35.24 -14.19
CA LEU A 98 7.10 -35.56 -15.50
C LEU A 98 6.17 -35.18 -16.66
N LEU A 99 4.85 -35.34 -16.50
CA LEU A 99 3.89 -34.92 -17.50
C LEU A 99 3.85 -33.38 -17.64
N ALA A 100 3.81 -32.66 -16.52
CA ALA A 100 3.85 -31.19 -16.52
C ALA A 100 5.14 -30.67 -17.14
N MET A 101 6.28 -31.30 -16.88
CA MET A 101 7.56 -31.02 -17.54
C MET A 101 7.48 -31.17 -19.05
N LEU A 102 6.94 -32.29 -19.53
CA LEU A 102 6.86 -32.58 -20.96
C LEU A 102 5.98 -31.55 -21.67
N VAL A 103 4.84 -31.18 -21.07
CA VAL A 103 3.97 -30.12 -21.58
C VAL A 103 4.70 -28.78 -21.61
N MET A 104 5.30 -28.37 -20.49
CA MET A 104 5.99 -27.07 -20.39
C MET A 104 7.20 -26.95 -21.32
N LEU A 105 7.98 -28.02 -21.51
CA LEU A 105 9.08 -28.03 -22.47
C LEU A 105 8.60 -28.05 -23.93
N SER A 106 7.41 -28.60 -24.20
CA SER A 106 6.83 -28.57 -25.55
C SER A 106 6.39 -27.16 -25.97
N LEU A 107 6.02 -26.29 -25.02
CA LEU A 107 5.50 -24.96 -25.33
C LEU A 107 6.51 -24.05 -26.07
N PRO A 108 7.78 -23.91 -25.61
CA PRO A 108 8.81 -23.20 -26.38
C PRO A 108 9.09 -23.83 -27.75
N LEU A 109 9.00 -25.16 -27.88
CA LEU A 109 9.21 -25.84 -29.17
C LEU A 109 8.07 -25.52 -30.15
N ILE A 110 6.83 -25.51 -29.68
CA ILE A 110 5.65 -25.08 -30.46
C ILE A 110 5.82 -23.62 -30.90
N TYR A 111 6.32 -22.76 -30.01
CA TYR A 111 6.60 -21.36 -30.32
C TYR A 111 7.64 -21.21 -31.44
N LEU A 112 8.76 -21.91 -31.34
CA LEU A 112 9.78 -21.94 -32.40
C LEU A 112 9.23 -22.50 -33.71
N GLY A 113 8.35 -23.51 -33.62
CA GLY A 113 7.62 -24.06 -34.77
C GLY A 113 6.73 -23.02 -35.45
N LEU A 114 6.05 -22.16 -34.68
CA LEU A 114 5.21 -21.07 -35.20
C LEU A 114 6.06 -20.02 -35.93
N ILE A 115 7.25 -19.68 -35.41
CA ILE A 115 8.21 -18.80 -36.10
C ILE A 115 8.65 -19.44 -37.43
N GLY A 116 8.97 -20.74 -37.40
CA GLY A 116 9.33 -21.51 -38.59
C GLY A 116 8.22 -21.54 -39.63
N LEU A 117 6.95 -21.64 -39.21
CA LEU A 117 5.78 -21.62 -40.09
C LEU A 117 5.66 -20.26 -40.81
N VAL A 118 5.80 -19.15 -40.09
CA VAL A 118 5.80 -17.80 -40.69
C VAL A 118 6.98 -17.66 -41.66
N GLY A 119 8.16 -18.15 -41.31
CA GLY A 119 9.33 -18.16 -42.21
C GLY A 119 9.10 -19.00 -43.47
N SER A 120 8.48 -20.16 -43.34
CA SER A 120 8.10 -21.02 -44.46
C SER A 120 7.06 -20.37 -45.37
N TRP A 121 6.13 -19.61 -44.80
CA TRP A 121 5.13 -18.84 -45.57
C TRP A 121 5.81 -17.78 -46.44
N ILE A 122 6.75 -17.01 -45.88
CA ILE A 122 7.55 -16.02 -46.64
C ILE A 122 8.34 -16.70 -47.78
N TYR A 123 8.89 -17.89 -47.54
CA TYR A 123 9.69 -18.61 -48.53
C TYR A 123 8.85 -19.15 -49.71
N HIS A 124 7.64 -19.64 -49.44
CA HIS A 124 6.78 -20.23 -50.48
C HIS A 124 5.90 -19.22 -51.22
N ASP A 125 5.60 -18.07 -50.59
CA ASP A 125 4.90 -16.95 -51.23
C ASP A 125 5.81 -15.72 -51.28
N PRO A 126 6.60 -15.53 -52.36
CA PRO A 126 7.55 -14.43 -52.49
C PRO A 126 6.88 -13.09 -52.83
N SER A 127 5.58 -12.94 -52.59
CA SER A 127 4.90 -11.66 -52.79
C SER A 127 5.44 -10.59 -51.83
N PHE A 128 5.54 -9.36 -52.32
CA PHE A 128 6.01 -8.22 -51.53
C PHE A 128 5.18 -8.00 -50.25
N LEU A 129 3.88 -8.31 -50.33
CA LEU A 129 2.96 -8.23 -49.19
C LEU A 129 3.30 -9.28 -48.12
N SER A 130 3.46 -10.55 -48.51
CA SER A 130 3.80 -11.63 -47.57
C SER A 130 5.17 -11.44 -46.95
N PHE A 131 6.14 -10.87 -47.70
CA PHE A 131 7.44 -10.51 -47.16
C PHE A 131 7.35 -9.43 -46.06
N ILE A 132 6.61 -8.34 -46.29
CA ILE A 132 6.45 -7.27 -45.29
C ILE A 132 5.70 -7.77 -44.06
N VAL A 133 4.52 -8.37 -44.25
CA VAL A 133 3.69 -8.86 -43.15
C VAL A 133 4.44 -9.93 -42.36
N GLY A 134 5.03 -10.92 -43.05
CA GLY A 134 5.81 -11.98 -42.42
C GLY A 134 7.04 -11.45 -41.65
N SER A 135 7.75 -10.46 -42.18
CA SER A 135 8.89 -9.85 -41.48
C SER A 135 8.46 -9.11 -40.21
N ILE A 136 7.32 -8.39 -40.25
CA ILE A 136 6.73 -7.76 -39.07
C ILE A 136 6.36 -8.83 -38.03
N LEU A 137 5.72 -9.92 -38.44
CA LEU A 137 5.37 -11.03 -37.54
C LEU A 137 6.60 -11.65 -36.88
N ILE A 138 7.62 -11.99 -37.67
CA ILE A 138 8.88 -12.57 -37.15
C ILE A 138 9.55 -11.60 -36.18
N LEU A 139 9.62 -10.30 -36.49
CA LEU A 139 10.18 -9.29 -35.58
C LEU A 139 9.44 -9.27 -34.23
N PHE A 140 8.10 -9.28 -34.25
CA PHE A 140 7.28 -9.27 -33.03
C PHE A 140 7.35 -10.58 -32.25
N MET A 141 7.64 -11.71 -32.91
CA MET A 141 7.90 -12.98 -32.24
C MET A 141 9.33 -13.09 -31.72
N ILE A 142 10.32 -12.47 -32.36
CA ILE A 142 11.70 -12.58 -31.90
C ILE A 142 12.03 -11.55 -30.82
N LYS A 143 11.42 -10.35 -30.85
CA LYS A 143 11.70 -9.27 -29.88
C LYS A 143 11.68 -9.69 -28.40
N PRO A 144 10.76 -10.56 -27.92
CA PRO A 144 10.72 -10.91 -26.49
C PRO A 144 11.91 -11.76 -26.05
N LEU A 145 12.65 -12.37 -26.98
CA LEU A 145 13.85 -13.17 -26.69
C LEU A 145 15.08 -12.30 -26.35
N PHE A 146 15.06 -11.01 -26.71
CA PHE A 146 16.24 -10.12 -26.57
C PHE A 146 16.14 -9.10 -25.43
N ARG A 147 14.99 -8.96 -24.76
CA ARG A 147 14.85 -8.00 -23.65
C ARG A 147 15.39 -8.58 -22.35
N TRP A 148 16.63 -8.18 -22.03
CA TRP A 148 17.25 -8.39 -20.73
C TRP A 148 16.71 -7.35 -19.74
N GLN A 149 16.07 -7.79 -18.66
CA GLN A 149 15.75 -6.90 -17.54
C GLN A 149 17.04 -6.61 -16.78
N GLY A 150 17.41 -5.34 -16.69
CA GLY A 150 18.26 -4.87 -15.60
C GLY A 150 17.36 -4.79 -14.37
N HIS A 151 17.56 -5.65 -13.37
CA HIS A 151 17.03 -5.35 -12.05
C HIS A 151 17.95 -4.29 -11.44
N SER A 152 17.40 -3.13 -11.14
CA SER A 152 18.03 -2.16 -10.24
C SER A 152 17.99 -2.78 -8.85
N SER A 153 19.13 -3.21 -8.31
CA SER A 153 19.18 -3.87 -6.99
C SER A 153 18.87 -2.85 -5.89
N THR A 154 17.63 -2.84 -5.42
CA THR A 154 17.19 -2.16 -4.18
C THR A 154 17.49 -2.95 -2.92
N GLN A 155 18.04 -4.13 -3.12
CA GLN A 155 18.43 -5.07 -2.09
C GLN A 155 19.69 -4.59 -1.37
N THR A 156 19.58 -4.42 -0.05
CA THR A 156 20.72 -4.13 0.81
C THR A 156 21.35 -5.44 1.25
N LEU A 157 22.66 -5.59 1.05
CA LEU A 157 23.38 -6.81 1.40
C LEU A 157 23.62 -6.84 2.92
N ALA A 158 23.11 -7.88 3.59
CA ALA A 158 23.42 -8.12 5.00
C ALA A 158 24.88 -8.60 5.13
N SER A 159 25.63 -8.01 6.07
CA SER A 159 26.99 -8.44 6.39
C SER A 159 26.98 -9.43 7.56
N ARG A 160 27.64 -10.58 7.38
CA ARG A 160 27.80 -11.57 8.45
C ARG A 160 28.51 -11.01 9.68
N ASP A 161 29.41 -10.05 9.49
CA ASP A 161 30.16 -9.43 10.59
C ASP A 161 29.27 -8.50 11.44
N ARG A 162 28.20 -7.94 10.85
CA ARG A 162 27.27 -7.03 11.53
C ARG A 162 26.06 -7.74 12.11
N GLU A 163 25.54 -8.74 11.40
CA GLU A 163 24.33 -9.48 11.77
C GLU A 163 24.61 -11.00 11.89
N PRO A 164 25.52 -11.44 12.78
CA PRO A 164 25.93 -12.85 12.87
C PRO A 164 24.77 -13.78 13.25
N LEU A 165 23.91 -13.35 14.18
CA LEU A 165 22.78 -14.13 14.67
C LEU A 165 21.76 -14.44 13.56
N LEU A 166 21.46 -13.47 12.68
CA LEU A 166 20.62 -13.69 11.51
C LEU A 166 21.18 -14.80 10.60
N PHE A 167 22.48 -14.78 10.30
CA PHE A 167 23.11 -15.78 9.45
C PHE A 167 23.06 -17.17 10.09
N GLU A 168 23.40 -17.28 11.38
CA GLU A 168 23.36 -18.56 12.10
C GLU A 168 21.94 -19.11 12.23
N PHE A 169 20.96 -18.23 12.45
CA PHE A 169 19.55 -18.58 12.48
C PHE A 169 19.09 -19.15 11.13
N VAL A 170 19.35 -18.45 10.03
CA VAL A 170 19.02 -18.89 8.67
C VAL A 170 19.69 -20.24 8.36
N GLU A 171 20.98 -20.39 8.65
CA GLU A 171 21.71 -21.66 8.47
C GLU A 171 21.11 -22.80 9.31
N SER A 172 20.61 -22.50 10.52
CA SER A 172 19.94 -23.47 11.38
C SER A 172 18.60 -23.92 10.78
N VAL A 173 17.79 -22.98 10.27
CA VAL A 173 16.54 -23.33 9.56
C VAL A 173 16.84 -24.17 8.32
N CYS A 174 17.85 -23.79 7.51
CA CYS A 174 18.28 -24.58 6.35
C CYS A 174 18.68 -26.01 6.74
N ARG A 175 19.43 -26.19 7.83
CA ARG A 175 19.79 -27.53 8.35
C ARG A 175 18.56 -28.33 8.75
N ALA A 176 17.61 -27.71 9.44
CA ALA A 176 16.37 -28.36 9.87
C ALA A 176 15.55 -28.85 8.67
N VAL A 177 15.33 -28.01 7.65
CA VAL A 177 14.56 -28.37 6.44
C VAL A 177 15.37 -29.14 5.38
N ARG A 178 16.67 -29.35 5.62
CA ARG A 178 17.62 -30.00 4.69
C ARG A 178 17.72 -29.27 3.34
N ALA A 179 17.80 -27.95 3.40
CA ALA A 179 18.01 -27.08 2.25
C ALA A 179 19.47 -26.57 2.19
N PRO A 180 19.99 -26.21 1.00
CA PRO A 180 21.28 -25.55 0.89
C PRO A 180 21.25 -24.18 1.59
N ALA A 181 22.32 -23.85 2.31
CA ALA A 181 22.47 -22.53 2.92
C ALA A 181 22.67 -21.44 1.84
N PRO A 182 22.07 -20.25 1.99
CA PRO A 182 22.29 -19.13 1.08
C PRO A 182 23.72 -18.61 1.19
N ARG A 183 24.31 -18.19 0.07
CA ARG A 183 25.64 -17.56 0.05
C ARG A 183 25.61 -16.10 0.46
N ARG A 184 24.46 -15.45 0.31
CA ARG A 184 24.23 -14.07 0.69
C ARG A 184 22.78 -13.88 1.11
N ILE A 185 22.60 -12.95 2.04
CA ILE A 185 21.30 -12.51 2.52
C ILE A 185 21.14 -11.05 2.12
N GLU A 186 20.03 -10.74 1.48
CA GLU A 186 19.65 -9.42 1.03
C GLU A 186 18.39 -8.99 1.78
N VAL A 187 18.24 -7.69 2.00
CA VAL A 187 17.07 -7.11 2.67
C VAL A 187 16.46 -6.03 1.80
N ASP A 188 15.13 -6.05 1.65
CA ASP A 188 14.33 -5.04 0.98
C ASP A 188 13.16 -4.58 1.86
N CYS A 189 12.31 -3.69 1.36
CA CYS A 189 11.14 -3.16 2.09
C CYS A 189 9.83 -3.87 1.73
N ASP A 190 9.86 -4.97 0.96
CA ASP A 190 8.65 -5.70 0.59
C ASP A 190 8.17 -6.58 1.76
N ILE A 191 6.89 -6.96 1.78
CA ILE A 191 6.35 -7.87 2.82
C ILE A 191 6.46 -9.30 2.31
N ASN A 192 7.69 -9.73 2.07
CA ASN A 192 7.91 -11.05 1.53
C ASN A 192 9.31 -11.59 1.84
N ALA A 193 9.45 -12.91 1.91
CA ALA A 193 10.73 -13.58 1.85
C ALA A 193 10.82 -14.37 0.53
N SER A 194 11.99 -14.40 -0.09
CA SER A 194 12.20 -15.19 -1.29
C SER A 194 13.59 -15.78 -1.32
N ALA A 195 13.72 -16.98 -1.84
CA ALA A 195 15.01 -17.59 -2.11
C ALA A 195 15.13 -17.90 -3.61
N GLY A 196 16.30 -17.70 -4.20
CA GLY A 196 16.52 -17.85 -5.64
C GLY A 196 17.99 -17.98 -6.03
N PHE A 197 18.28 -18.36 -7.28
CA PHE A 197 19.64 -18.52 -7.79
C PHE A 197 20.08 -17.35 -8.68
N ARG A 198 21.32 -16.87 -8.50
CA ARG A 198 21.87 -15.67 -9.17
C ARG A 198 22.28 -15.84 -10.65
N LEU A 199 22.63 -17.03 -11.13
CA LEU A 199 23.05 -17.23 -12.54
C LEU A 199 22.02 -18.02 -13.37
N GLY A 200 20.76 -18.04 -12.93
CA GLY A 200 19.68 -18.77 -13.58
C GLY A 200 20.04 -20.20 -13.97
N TYR A 201 20.05 -20.52 -15.27
CA TYR A 201 20.34 -21.87 -15.78
C TYR A 201 21.76 -22.39 -15.47
N LEU A 202 22.77 -21.51 -15.30
CA LEU A 202 24.14 -21.95 -14.98
C LEU A 202 24.29 -22.35 -13.51
N SER A 203 23.62 -21.69 -12.58
CA SER A 203 23.62 -22.09 -11.15
C SER A 203 23.02 -23.48 -10.96
N LEU A 204 21.99 -23.79 -11.73
CA LEU A 204 21.31 -25.10 -11.76
C LEU A 204 22.25 -26.29 -12.03
N VAL A 205 23.32 -26.06 -12.81
CA VAL A 205 24.26 -27.10 -13.25
C VAL A 205 25.62 -26.99 -12.54
N TRP A 206 26.12 -25.78 -12.28
CA TRP A 206 27.51 -25.54 -11.84
C TRP A 206 27.69 -24.83 -10.49
N GLY A 207 26.63 -24.41 -9.78
CA GLY A 207 26.84 -23.66 -8.53
C GLY A 207 25.65 -23.51 -7.59
N ASN A 208 25.89 -23.79 -6.31
CA ASN A 208 24.96 -23.56 -5.18
C ASN A 208 24.98 -22.07 -4.75
N ASP A 209 24.66 -21.16 -5.67
CA ASP A 209 24.67 -19.70 -5.46
C ASP A 209 23.27 -19.19 -5.11
N LEU A 210 22.76 -19.68 -3.97
CA LEU A 210 21.45 -19.33 -3.43
C LEU A 210 21.53 -17.96 -2.76
N VAL A 211 20.58 -17.10 -3.09
CA VAL A 211 20.36 -15.77 -2.51
C VAL A 211 19.04 -15.82 -1.76
N LEU A 212 19.05 -15.37 -0.50
CA LEU A 212 17.85 -15.16 0.29
C LEU A 212 17.58 -13.66 0.36
N THR A 213 16.42 -13.21 -0.12
CA THR A 213 15.94 -11.84 0.05
C THR A 213 14.86 -11.83 1.11
N ILE A 214 15.03 -11.01 2.14
CA ILE A 214 14.16 -10.90 3.31
C ILE A 214 13.53 -9.51 3.33
N GLY A 215 12.22 -9.47 3.32
CA GLY A 215 11.45 -8.26 3.58
C GLY A 215 11.68 -7.78 5.01
N ALA A 216 12.24 -6.59 5.17
CA ALA A 216 12.47 -5.95 6.45
C ALA A 216 11.21 -5.91 7.35
N PRO A 217 9.99 -5.65 6.84
CA PRO A 217 8.76 -5.73 7.64
C PRO A 217 8.47 -7.11 8.27
N LEU A 218 9.04 -8.20 7.73
CA LEU A 218 8.91 -9.52 8.34
C LEU A 218 9.76 -9.64 9.61
N LEU A 219 10.95 -9.03 9.63
CA LEU A 219 11.84 -9.03 10.79
C LEU A 219 11.29 -8.16 11.90
N THR A 220 10.78 -6.96 11.58
CA THR A 220 10.20 -6.04 12.58
C THR A 220 8.81 -6.47 13.04
N GLY A 221 8.03 -7.09 12.15
CA GLY A 221 6.61 -7.36 12.36
C GLY A 221 6.28 -8.73 12.91
N MET A 222 7.19 -9.71 12.90
CA MET A 222 6.90 -11.10 13.29
C MET A 222 7.64 -11.54 14.55
N ARG A 223 7.16 -12.65 15.13
CA ARG A 223 7.92 -13.42 16.11
C ARG A 223 8.91 -14.36 15.41
N ILE A 224 9.95 -14.81 16.13
CA ILE A 224 10.99 -15.69 15.60
C ILE A 224 10.39 -17.02 15.08
N ASP A 225 9.37 -17.57 15.73
CA ASP A 225 8.70 -18.81 15.28
C ASP A 225 7.92 -18.61 13.96
N GLN A 226 7.19 -17.51 13.82
CA GLN A 226 6.49 -17.14 12.59
C GLN A 226 7.49 -16.92 11.45
N PHE A 227 8.56 -16.18 11.73
CA PHE A 227 9.63 -15.93 10.76
C PHE A 227 10.35 -17.22 10.34
N ALA A 228 10.65 -18.11 11.28
CA ALA A 228 11.17 -19.45 10.98
C ALA A 228 10.21 -20.26 10.10
N GLY A 229 8.90 -20.14 10.33
CA GLY A 229 7.86 -20.77 9.51
C GLY A 229 7.89 -20.29 8.07
N VAL A 230 7.99 -18.97 7.84
CA VAL A 230 8.14 -18.38 6.51
C VAL A 230 9.42 -18.89 5.83
N LEU A 231 10.57 -18.85 6.52
CA LEU A 231 11.83 -19.35 5.95
C LEU A 231 11.78 -20.85 5.66
N ALA A 232 11.15 -21.65 6.53
CA ALA A 232 11.02 -23.08 6.35
C ALA A 232 10.13 -23.45 5.15
N HIS A 233 9.09 -22.65 4.90
CA HIS A 233 8.29 -22.74 3.68
C HIS A 233 9.15 -22.41 2.44
N GLU A 234 9.81 -21.25 2.42
CA GLU A 234 10.67 -20.82 1.30
C GLU A 234 11.76 -21.85 0.99
N PHE A 235 12.50 -22.29 2.00
CA PHE A 235 13.51 -23.34 1.87
C PHE A 235 12.93 -24.73 1.59
N GLY A 236 11.66 -24.94 1.92
CA GLY A 236 10.91 -26.15 1.61
C GLY A 236 10.90 -26.46 0.12
N HIS A 237 10.84 -25.44 -0.75
CA HIS A 237 10.96 -25.61 -2.19
C HIS A 237 12.33 -26.13 -2.65
N PHE A 238 13.39 -25.92 -1.86
CA PHE A 238 14.77 -26.27 -2.23
C PHE A 238 15.19 -27.66 -1.78
N SER A 239 14.49 -28.21 -0.80
CA SER A 239 14.78 -29.51 -0.20
C SER A 239 14.51 -30.72 -1.13
N GLN A 240 13.74 -30.54 -2.21
CA GLN A 240 13.43 -31.56 -3.22
C GLN A 240 14.30 -31.36 -4.47
N GLY A 241 15.59 -31.74 -4.41
CA GLY A 241 16.60 -31.36 -5.41
C GLY A 241 16.25 -31.56 -6.90
N ALA A 242 15.42 -32.54 -7.29
CA ALA A 242 14.96 -32.69 -8.68
C ALA A 242 13.66 -31.92 -9.00
N GLY A 243 12.74 -31.83 -8.03
CA GLY A 243 11.49 -31.07 -8.16
C GLY A 243 11.73 -29.56 -8.22
N MET A 244 12.64 -29.05 -7.40
CA MET A 244 13.06 -27.64 -7.38
C MET A 244 13.52 -27.16 -8.78
N ARG A 245 14.40 -27.92 -9.43
CA ARG A 245 14.95 -27.59 -10.74
C ARG A 245 13.87 -27.50 -11.81
N LEU A 246 12.90 -28.39 -11.72
CA LEU A 246 11.81 -28.47 -12.67
C LEU A 246 10.83 -27.30 -12.48
N THR A 247 10.50 -26.97 -11.25
CA THR A 247 9.63 -25.82 -10.94
C THR A 247 10.24 -24.50 -11.38
N TYR A 248 11.56 -24.34 -11.20
CA TYR A 248 12.28 -23.19 -11.75
C TYR A 248 12.10 -23.08 -13.27
N VAL A 249 12.26 -24.18 -14.01
CA VAL A 249 12.07 -24.21 -15.47
C VAL A 249 10.62 -23.88 -15.85
N ILE A 250 9.65 -24.52 -15.18
CA ILE A 250 8.22 -24.31 -15.43
C ILE A 250 7.83 -22.85 -15.19
N ARG A 251 8.17 -22.29 -14.02
CA ARG A 251 7.87 -20.89 -13.68
C ARG A 251 8.55 -19.92 -14.64
N ARG A 252 9.79 -20.21 -15.07
CA ARG A 252 10.51 -19.37 -16.05
C ARG A 252 9.82 -19.35 -17.41
N ILE A 253 9.39 -20.51 -17.90
CA ILE A 253 8.64 -20.64 -19.15
C ILE A 253 7.31 -19.91 -19.02
N SER A 254 6.53 -20.17 -17.97
CA SER A 254 5.24 -19.49 -17.72
C SER A 254 5.40 -17.97 -17.67
N HIS A 255 6.37 -17.43 -16.93
CA HIS A 255 6.60 -15.99 -16.83
C HIS A 255 7.02 -15.38 -18.17
N TRP A 256 7.86 -16.08 -18.94
CA TRP A 256 8.21 -15.66 -20.31
C TRP A 256 6.97 -15.63 -21.22
N PHE A 257 6.08 -16.62 -21.14
CA PHE A 257 4.82 -16.64 -21.89
C PHE A 257 3.88 -15.49 -21.51
N VAL A 258 3.68 -15.24 -20.20
CA VAL A 258 2.90 -14.09 -19.71
C VAL A 258 3.42 -12.79 -20.34
N ARG A 259 4.74 -12.61 -20.35
CA ARG A 259 5.38 -11.45 -20.98
C ARG A 259 5.07 -11.36 -22.47
N VAL A 260 5.30 -12.43 -23.23
CA VAL A 260 5.05 -12.46 -24.69
C VAL A 260 3.59 -12.14 -25.03
N VAL A 261 2.66 -12.60 -24.19
CA VAL A 261 1.22 -12.46 -24.41
C VAL A 261 0.69 -11.09 -24.01
N TYR A 262 1.07 -10.59 -22.83
CA TYR A 262 0.47 -9.40 -22.23
C TYR A 262 1.30 -8.13 -22.38
N GLU A 263 2.64 -8.22 -22.45
CA GLU A 263 3.49 -7.03 -22.51
C GLU A 263 3.33 -6.33 -23.87
N ARG A 264 2.84 -5.08 -23.83
CA ARG A 264 2.81 -4.17 -24.98
C ARG A 264 3.96 -3.19 -24.84
N ASP A 265 4.78 -3.07 -25.87
CA ASP A 265 5.94 -2.19 -25.85
C ASP A 265 5.78 -0.99 -26.81
N GLN A 266 6.80 -0.14 -26.85
CA GLN A 266 6.83 1.03 -27.74
C GLN A 266 6.78 0.63 -29.23
N ILE A 267 7.21 -0.59 -29.59
CA ILE A 267 7.14 -1.11 -30.96
C ILE A 267 5.70 -1.47 -31.32
N ASP A 268 4.93 -2.05 -30.38
CA ASP A 268 3.48 -2.22 -30.51
C ASP A 268 2.82 -0.86 -30.77
N GLN A 269 3.09 0.14 -29.93
CA GLN A 269 2.50 1.49 -30.09
C GLN A 269 2.87 2.14 -31.43
N GLY A 270 4.14 2.01 -31.85
CA GLY A 270 4.61 2.49 -33.14
C GLY A 270 3.89 1.84 -34.33
N LEU A 271 3.60 0.54 -34.26
CA LEU A 271 2.87 -0.18 -35.31
C LEU A 271 1.43 0.36 -35.48
N TRP A 272 0.73 0.63 -34.37
CA TRP A 272 -0.60 1.24 -34.38
C TRP A 272 -0.58 2.67 -34.93
N SER A 273 0.42 3.47 -34.52
CA SER A 273 0.62 4.83 -35.04
C SER A 273 0.87 4.84 -36.55
N LEU A 274 1.69 3.92 -37.07
CA LEU A 274 1.94 3.76 -38.51
C LEU A 274 0.69 3.30 -39.28
N ALA A 275 -0.12 2.42 -38.69
CA ALA A 275 -1.36 1.95 -39.31
C ALA A 275 -2.41 3.07 -39.48
N GLY A 276 -2.46 4.03 -38.55
CA GLY A 276 -3.41 5.15 -38.57
C GLY A 276 -2.94 6.39 -39.34
N SER A 277 -1.62 6.63 -39.42
CA SER A 277 -1.05 7.83 -40.05
C SER A 277 -0.82 7.71 -41.57
N LEU A 278 -0.81 6.49 -42.11
CA LEU A 278 -0.56 6.24 -43.52
C LEU A 278 -1.86 6.19 -44.36
N PRO A 279 -1.79 6.48 -45.68
CA PRO A 279 -2.94 6.33 -46.57
C PRO A 279 -3.52 4.92 -46.51
N ILE A 280 -4.85 4.79 -46.61
CA ILE A 280 -5.62 3.55 -46.41
C ILE A 280 -5.01 2.32 -47.11
N ARG A 281 -4.47 2.48 -48.33
CA ARG A 281 -3.85 1.38 -49.09
C ARG A 281 -2.60 0.80 -48.44
N ILE A 282 -1.78 1.65 -47.83
CA ILE A 282 -0.54 1.25 -47.14
C ILE A 282 -0.86 0.86 -45.70
N GLY A 283 -1.73 1.63 -45.03
CA GLY A 283 -2.22 1.34 -43.68
C GLY A 283 -2.85 -0.05 -43.56
N PHE A 284 -3.54 -0.53 -44.62
CA PHE A 284 -4.14 -1.86 -44.66
C PHE A 284 -3.13 -2.99 -44.36
N ILE A 285 -1.88 -2.88 -44.82
CA ILE A 285 -0.83 -3.89 -44.57
C ILE A 285 -0.50 -3.98 -43.07
N PHE A 286 -0.43 -2.83 -42.41
CA PHE A 286 -0.16 -2.75 -40.98
C PHE A 286 -1.37 -3.22 -40.15
N TRP A 287 -2.60 -2.90 -40.56
CA TRP A 287 -3.82 -3.43 -39.95
C TRP A 287 -3.91 -4.96 -40.03
N VAL A 288 -3.59 -5.55 -41.18
CA VAL A 288 -3.51 -7.01 -41.34
C VAL A 288 -2.44 -7.60 -40.41
N SER A 289 -1.28 -6.95 -40.31
CA SER A 289 -0.20 -7.37 -39.41
C SER A 289 -0.64 -7.32 -37.94
N ILE A 290 -1.35 -6.27 -37.51
CA ILE A 290 -1.91 -6.12 -36.15
C ILE A 290 -2.87 -7.26 -35.83
N VAL A 291 -3.79 -7.60 -36.74
CA VAL A 291 -4.75 -8.71 -36.56
C VAL A 291 -4.03 -10.05 -36.43
N LEU A 292 -3.02 -10.30 -37.26
CA LEU A 292 -2.22 -11.53 -37.19
C LEU A 292 -1.39 -11.62 -35.91
N ILE A 293 -0.79 -10.52 -35.45
CA ILE A 293 -0.09 -10.46 -34.14
C ILE A 293 -1.05 -10.74 -33.00
N TRP A 294 -2.25 -10.14 -33.03
CA TRP A 294 -3.30 -10.39 -32.06
C TRP A 294 -3.70 -11.88 -32.04
N LEU A 295 -3.88 -12.49 -33.22
CA LEU A 295 -4.23 -13.90 -33.34
C LEU A 295 -3.12 -14.80 -32.77
N ILE A 296 -1.87 -14.54 -33.12
CA ILE A 296 -0.71 -15.28 -32.57
C ILE A 296 -0.68 -15.15 -31.05
N ARG A 297 -0.83 -13.94 -30.49
CA ARG A 297 -0.89 -13.74 -29.04
C ARG A 297 -2.04 -14.51 -28.39
N LYS A 298 -3.20 -14.61 -29.05
CA LYS A 298 -4.34 -15.43 -28.56
C LYS A 298 -4.04 -16.92 -28.57
N VAL A 299 -3.36 -17.42 -29.60
CA VAL A 299 -2.89 -18.82 -29.62
C VAL A 299 -1.88 -19.07 -28.48
N LEU A 300 -0.93 -18.16 -28.28
CA LEU A 300 0.05 -18.27 -27.19
C LEU A 300 -0.60 -18.17 -25.81
N TRP A 301 -1.62 -17.31 -25.67
CA TRP A 301 -2.44 -17.23 -24.46
C TRP A 301 -3.13 -18.56 -24.18
N LEU A 302 -3.75 -19.20 -25.18
CA LEU A 302 -4.40 -20.49 -25.01
C LEU A 302 -3.41 -21.58 -24.59
N LEU A 303 -2.24 -21.62 -25.24
CA LEU A 303 -1.16 -22.55 -24.90
C LEU A 303 -0.66 -22.35 -23.46
N MET A 304 -0.49 -21.09 -23.04
CA MET A 304 -0.13 -20.72 -21.67
C MET A 304 -1.21 -21.15 -20.67
N MET A 305 -2.50 -20.93 -20.96
CA MET A 305 -3.61 -21.37 -20.12
C MET A 305 -3.63 -22.89 -19.94
N LEU A 306 -3.39 -23.64 -21.02
CA LEU A 306 -3.27 -25.09 -20.96
C LEU A 306 -2.06 -25.54 -20.13
N GLY A 307 -0.92 -24.87 -20.29
CA GLY A 307 0.28 -25.11 -19.47
C GLY A 307 0.00 -24.86 -17.99
N ASN A 308 -0.63 -23.73 -17.65
CA ASN A 308 -0.99 -23.37 -16.28
C ASN A 308 -2.02 -24.34 -15.70
N LEU A 309 -2.98 -24.84 -16.47
CA LEU A 309 -3.92 -25.86 -16.03
C LEU A 309 -3.22 -27.17 -15.65
N VAL A 310 -2.31 -27.65 -16.51
CA VAL A 310 -1.55 -28.89 -16.27
C VAL A 310 -0.58 -28.73 -15.10
N SER A 311 0.04 -27.55 -14.97
CA SER A 311 1.04 -27.28 -13.92
C SER A 311 0.40 -26.83 -12.60
N GLY A 312 -0.83 -26.34 -12.61
CA GLY A 312 -1.52 -25.79 -11.44
C GLY A 312 -1.66 -26.80 -10.31
N PHE A 313 -2.08 -28.03 -10.63
CA PHE A 313 -2.14 -29.11 -9.63
C PHE A 313 -0.77 -29.38 -8.98
N MET A 314 0.28 -29.43 -9.79
CA MET A 314 1.65 -29.68 -9.32
C MET A 314 2.16 -28.52 -8.45
N LEU A 315 1.95 -27.27 -8.89
CA LEU A 315 2.36 -26.08 -8.15
C LEU A 315 1.66 -26.03 -6.80
N ARG A 316 0.34 -26.28 -6.74
CA ARG A 316 -0.40 -26.35 -5.48
C ARG A 316 0.11 -27.45 -4.54
N GLN A 317 0.42 -28.62 -5.06
CA GLN A 317 0.98 -29.70 -4.24
C GLN A 317 2.35 -29.33 -3.66
N MET A 318 3.16 -28.57 -4.39
CA MET A 318 4.44 -28.09 -3.87
C MET A 318 4.28 -27.09 -2.73
N GLU A 319 3.24 -26.26 -2.77
CA GLU A 319 2.89 -25.38 -1.66
C GLU A 319 2.53 -26.20 -0.41
N TYR A 320 1.70 -27.24 -0.54
CA TYR A 320 1.39 -28.13 0.59
C TYR A 320 2.62 -28.88 1.14
N ASP A 321 3.54 -29.30 0.26
CA ASP A 321 4.78 -29.95 0.68
C ASP A 321 5.72 -28.97 1.42
N ALA A 322 5.76 -27.70 0.99
CA ALA A 322 6.51 -26.64 1.67
C ALA A 322 5.86 -26.29 3.02
N ASP A 323 4.54 -26.15 3.06
CA ASP A 323 3.77 -25.93 4.28
C ASP A 323 3.97 -27.07 5.28
N SER A 324 4.00 -28.33 4.81
CA SER A 324 4.26 -29.46 5.70
C SER A 324 5.60 -29.36 6.42
N ARG A 325 6.63 -28.76 5.78
CA ARG A 325 7.93 -28.53 6.41
C ARG A 325 7.89 -27.38 7.40
N ALA A 326 7.18 -26.31 7.07
CA ALA A 326 6.93 -25.22 8.01
C ALA A 326 6.17 -25.73 9.24
N VAL A 327 5.09 -26.49 9.05
CA VAL A 327 4.31 -27.12 10.12
C VAL A 327 5.17 -28.07 10.95
N SER A 328 6.02 -28.88 10.32
CA SER A 328 6.93 -29.78 11.05
C SER A 328 7.93 -28.99 11.92
N LEU A 329 8.34 -27.80 11.49
CA LEU A 329 9.27 -26.95 12.24
C LEU A 329 8.57 -26.17 13.36
N VAL A 330 7.47 -25.47 13.07
CA VAL A 330 6.87 -24.47 13.99
C VAL A 330 5.46 -24.79 14.47
N GLY A 331 4.84 -25.84 13.91
CA GLY A 331 3.50 -26.30 14.27
C GLY A 331 2.38 -25.66 13.44
N GLY A 332 1.24 -26.34 13.37
CA GLY A 332 0.08 -25.90 12.56
C GLY A 332 -0.51 -24.57 13.01
N ALA A 333 -0.68 -24.39 14.33
CA ALA A 333 -1.19 -23.14 14.90
C ALA A 333 -0.29 -21.94 14.62
N THR A 334 1.04 -22.13 14.65
CA THR A 334 2.00 -21.07 14.33
C THR A 334 1.93 -20.69 12.85
N VAL A 335 1.85 -21.68 11.95
CA VAL A 335 1.67 -21.43 10.50
C VAL A 335 0.37 -20.66 10.21
N GLU A 336 -0.75 -21.04 10.84
CA GLU A 336 -2.00 -20.29 10.76
C GLU A 336 -1.83 -18.84 11.23
N SER A 337 -1.25 -18.64 12.43
CA SER A 337 -1.00 -17.30 12.95
C SER A 337 -0.07 -16.48 12.05
N THR A 338 0.84 -17.13 11.33
CA THR A 338 1.77 -16.51 10.38
C THR A 338 1.02 -15.99 9.16
N HIS A 339 0.06 -16.76 8.63
CA HIS A 339 -0.80 -16.30 7.52
C HIS A 339 -1.60 -15.06 7.89
N TYR A 340 -2.22 -15.03 9.07
CA TYR A 340 -2.93 -13.85 9.55
C TYR A 340 -1.97 -12.68 9.76
N ARG A 341 -0.80 -12.92 10.35
CA ARG A 341 0.18 -11.86 10.58
C ARG A 341 0.72 -11.24 9.28
N LEU A 342 0.92 -12.04 8.23
CA LEU A 342 1.29 -11.54 6.90
C LEU A 342 0.22 -10.62 6.31
N ALA A 343 -1.06 -11.00 6.43
CA ALA A 343 -2.16 -10.17 5.97
C ALA A 343 -2.26 -8.86 6.77
N GLU A 344 -2.08 -8.91 8.09
CA GLU A 344 -1.99 -7.70 8.93
C GLU A 344 -0.83 -6.79 8.52
N LEU A 345 0.35 -7.35 8.26
CA LEU A 345 1.50 -6.57 7.79
C LEU A 345 1.25 -5.97 6.40
N SER A 346 0.54 -6.67 5.51
CA SER A 346 0.08 -6.14 4.22
C SER A 346 -0.83 -4.93 4.35
N VAL A 347 -1.74 -4.94 5.32
CA VAL A 347 -2.55 -3.76 5.64
C VAL A 347 -1.68 -2.66 6.25
N GLY A 348 -0.80 -2.99 7.20
CA GLY A 348 0.15 -2.07 7.80
C GLY A 348 1.02 -1.35 6.78
N TYR A 349 1.47 -2.05 5.74
CA TYR A 349 2.26 -1.47 4.65
C TYR A 349 1.46 -0.53 3.77
N LYS A 350 0.21 -0.86 3.44
CA LYS A 350 -0.66 0.09 2.71
C LYS A 350 -0.86 1.38 3.49
N ILE A 351 -1.05 1.29 4.81
CA ILE A 351 -1.15 2.46 5.69
C ILE A 351 0.18 3.21 5.69
N ALA A 352 1.31 2.52 5.87
CA ALA A 352 2.63 3.16 5.85
C ALA A 352 2.93 3.86 4.52
N MET A 353 2.53 3.30 3.37
CA MET A 353 2.67 3.97 2.07
C MET A 353 1.81 5.25 1.98
N SER A 354 0.61 5.22 2.57
CA SER A 354 -0.23 6.42 2.68
C SER A 354 0.41 7.48 3.58
N ASP A 355 0.96 7.07 4.73
CA ASP A 355 1.66 7.95 5.67
C ASP A 355 2.89 8.57 5.02
N LEU A 356 3.68 7.78 4.28
CA LEU A 356 4.86 8.27 3.56
C LEU A 356 4.52 9.31 2.50
N ALA A 357 3.38 9.21 1.83
CA ALA A 357 2.95 10.22 0.88
C ALA A 357 2.71 11.58 1.57
N GLU A 358 2.21 11.57 2.80
CA GLU A 358 2.05 12.75 3.64
C GLU A 358 3.39 13.25 4.18
N PHE A 359 4.19 12.36 4.76
CA PHE A 359 5.53 12.67 5.28
C PHE A 359 6.43 13.27 4.21
N TYR A 360 6.36 12.76 2.97
CA TYR A 360 7.10 13.31 1.85
C TYR A 360 6.69 14.76 1.54
N GLN A 361 5.39 15.09 1.59
CA GLN A 361 4.89 16.46 1.39
C GLN A 361 5.37 17.42 2.48
N GLU A 362 5.49 16.93 3.72
CA GLU A 362 6.02 17.71 4.86
C GLU A 362 7.56 17.74 4.91
N GLY A 363 8.23 16.99 4.02
CA GLY A 363 9.68 16.86 3.95
C GLY A 363 10.29 16.01 5.07
N ARG A 364 9.54 15.07 5.65
CA ARG A 364 9.89 14.33 6.86
C ARG A 364 9.82 12.81 6.68
N LEU A 365 10.61 12.25 5.78
CA LEU A 365 10.60 10.80 5.56
C LEU A 365 11.11 10.04 6.80
N CYS A 366 10.58 8.85 7.06
CA CYS A 366 11.03 8.02 8.17
C CYS A 366 12.36 7.31 7.83
N ASP A 367 13.26 7.14 8.80
CA ASP A 367 14.52 6.44 8.59
C ASP A 367 14.38 4.91 8.61
N ASN A 368 13.29 4.39 9.17
CA ASN A 368 12.97 2.96 9.24
C ASN A 368 11.53 2.66 8.80
N LEU A 369 11.34 2.32 7.53
CA LEU A 369 10.03 1.98 6.97
C LEU A 369 9.49 0.65 7.54
N ALA A 370 10.36 -0.32 7.82
CA ALA A 370 9.93 -1.61 8.34
C ALA A 370 9.28 -1.50 9.72
N GLU A 371 9.75 -0.59 10.55
CA GLU A 371 9.16 -0.27 11.85
C GLU A 371 7.82 0.46 11.69
N LEU A 372 7.73 1.45 10.81
CA LEU A 372 6.47 2.14 10.48
C LEU A 372 5.38 1.13 10.04
N VAL A 373 5.74 0.16 9.20
CA VAL A 373 4.83 -0.91 8.77
C VAL A 373 4.38 -1.79 9.94
N ALA A 374 5.31 -2.22 10.79
CA ALA A 374 5.03 -3.09 11.92
C ALA A 374 4.11 -2.41 12.96
N GLU A 375 4.36 -1.12 13.24
CA GLU A 375 3.58 -0.29 14.16
C GLU A 375 2.18 0.00 13.62
N ASN A 376 2.05 0.31 12.33
CA ASN A 376 0.73 0.43 11.69
C ASN A 376 -0.07 -0.88 11.72
N ALA A 377 0.60 -2.04 11.57
CA ALA A 377 -0.05 -3.34 11.73
C ALA A 377 -0.40 -3.66 13.21
N ALA A 378 0.36 -3.13 14.18
CA ALA A 378 0.08 -3.29 15.60
C ALA A 378 -1.17 -2.49 16.03
N ARG A 379 -1.37 -1.32 15.42
CA ARG A 379 -2.51 -0.40 15.70
C ARG A 379 -3.86 -0.85 15.12
N LEU A 380 -3.92 -1.94 14.35
CA LEU A 380 -5.18 -2.47 13.84
C LEU A 380 -6.10 -2.89 14.98
N SER A 381 -7.33 -2.38 14.96
CA SER A 381 -8.39 -2.71 15.93
C SER A 381 -8.77 -4.19 15.85
N GLU A 382 -9.38 -4.74 16.91
CA GLU A 382 -9.88 -6.12 16.91
C GLU A 382 -10.87 -6.37 15.76
N ARG A 383 -11.72 -5.38 15.47
CA ARG A 383 -12.65 -5.44 14.35
C ARG A 383 -11.93 -5.57 13.01
N GLU A 384 -10.93 -4.72 12.74
CA GLU A 384 -10.14 -4.78 11.51
C GLU A 384 -9.40 -6.11 11.39
N ARG A 385 -8.83 -6.63 12.49
CA ARG A 385 -8.17 -7.95 12.50
C ARG A 385 -9.14 -9.07 12.17
N GLU A 386 -10.36 -9.01 12.70
CA GLU A 386 -11.37 -10.03 12.42
C GLU A 386 -11.89 -9.97 10.98
N GLU A 387 -12.07 -8.76 10.44
CA GLU A 387 -12.39 -8.54 9.01
C GLU A 387 -11.27 -9.09 8.10
N ILE A 388 -10.00 -8.85 8.44
CA ILE A 388 -8.84 -9.43 7.71
C ILE A 388 -8.87 -10.96 7.77
N LYS A 389 -9.12 -11.57 8.94
CA LYS A 389 -9.23 -13.03 9.06
C LYS A 389 -10.36 -13.59 8.20
N GLN A 390 -11.52 -12.94 8.20
CA GLN A 390 -12.66 -13.35 7.36
C GLN A 390 -12.28 -13.31 5.88
N GLN A 391 -11.66 -12.23 5.40
CA GLN A 391 -11.19 -12.13 4.01
C GLN A 391 -10.18 -13.24 3.65
N VAL A 392 -9.27 -13.58 4.57
CA VAL A 392 -8.30 -14.68 4.37
C VAL A 392 -9.00 -16.03 4.25
N VAL A 393 -10.07 -16.28 5.01
CA VAL A 393 -10.81 -17.55 5.03
C VAL A 393 -11.80 -17.69 3.88
N GLU A 394 -12.48 -16.60 3.51
CA GLU A 394 -13.52 -16.58 2.47
C GLU A 394 -12.93 -16.70 1.06
N ARG A 395 -11.66 -16.34 0.89
CA ARG A 395 -11.01 -16.37 -0.42
C ARG A 395 -10.83 -17.80 -0.91
N GLN A 396 -11.44 -18.10 -2.06
CA GLN A 396 -11.32 -19.39 -2.73
C GLN A 396 -10.35 -19.31 -3.89
N ALA A 397 -9.55 -20.36 -4.08
CA ALA A 397 -8.67 -20.46 -5.24
C ALA A 397 -9.48 -20.81 -6.50
N GLY A 398 -9.31 -20.00 -7.54
CA GLY A 398 -9.82 -20.27 -8.88
C GLY A 398 -9.17 -21.50 -9.51
N ILE A 399 -9.76 -21.98 -10.62
CA ILE A 399 -9.30 -23.19 -11.32
C ILE A 399 -7.89 -23.00 -11.94
N PHE A 400 -7.52 -21.76 -12.27
CA PHE A 400 -6.24 -21.42 -12.88
C PHE A 400 -5.20 -20.90 -11.88
N ASP A 401 -5.54 -20.81 -10.60
CA ASP A 401 -4.64 -20.31 -9.58
C ASP A 401 -3.50 -21.31 -9.37
N THR A 402 -2.28 -20.80 -9.36
CA THR A 402 -1.07 -21.63 -9.19
C THR A 402 -0.83 -21.98 -7.72
N HIS A 403 -1.53 -21.29 -6.81
CA HIS A 403 -1.48 -21.49 -5.37
C HIS A 403 -2.82 -22.02 -4.85
N PRO A 404 -2.81 -22.86 -3.80
CA PRO A 404 -4.03 -23.20 -3.09
C PRO A 404 -4.51 -22.00 -2.28
N SER A 405 -5.79 -21.98 -1.93
CA SER A 405 -6.33 -20.91 -1.09
C SER A 405 -5.65 -20.93 0.28
N THR A 406 -5.50 -19.77 0.91
CA THR A 406 -4.95 -19.70 2.28
C THR A 406 -5.78 -20.53 3.25
N SER A 407 -7.10 -20.57 3.08
CA SER A 407 -8.02 -21.41 3.85
C SER A 407 -7.69 -22.91 3.73
N ASP A 408 -7.46 -23.41 2.50
CA ASP A 408 -7.07 -24.80 2.28
C ASP A 408 -5.69 -25.13 2.90
N ARG A 409 -4.74 -24.20 2.81
CA ARG A 409 -3.41 -24.33 3.41
C ARG A 409 -3.48 -24.42 4.94
N ILE A 410 -4.26 -23.52 5.57
CA ILE A 410 -4.49 -23.53 7.02
C ILE A 410 -5.15 -24.85 7.44
N LYS A 411 -6.16 -25.31 6.71
CA LYS A 411 -6.82 -26.59 6.98
C LYS A 411 -5.83 -27.77 6.89
N ALA A 412 -5.03 -27.83 5.84
CA ALA A 412 -4.00 -28.87 5.67
C ALA A 412 -2.93 -28.82 6.77
N ALA A 413 -2.58 -27.63 7.26
CA ALA A 413 -1.66 -27.46 8.39
C ALA A 413 -2.23 -28.02 9.71
N HIS A 414 -3.52 -27.79 9.96
CA HIS A 414 -4.23 -28.34 11.14
C HIS A 414 -4.35 -29.86 11.10
N GLU A 415 -4.58 -30.45 9.92
CA GLU A 415 -4.70 -31.90 9.75
C GLU A 415 -3.41 -32.66 10.11
N GLN A 416 -2.23 -32.02 10.03
CA GLN A 416 -0.96 -32.63 10.45
C GLN A 416 -0.80 -32.72 11.98
N ALA A 417 -1.55 -31.91 12.74
CA ALA A 417 -1.66 -31.96 14.21
C ALA A 417 -0.31 -32.05 14.96
N THR A 418 0.74 -31.37 14.46
CA THR A 418 2.04 -31.29 15.14
C THR A 418 2.20 -29.97 15.89
N GLN A 419 2.83 -30.01 17.07
CA GLN A 419 3.15 -28.80 17.86
C GLN A 419 4.37 -28.05 17.33
N GLY A 420 5.08 -28.58 16.32
CA GLY A 420 6.38 -28.08 15.87
C GLY A 420 7.52 -28.44 16.82
N VAL A 421 8.74 -28.28 16.34
CA VAL A 421 9.97 -28.39 17.14
C VAL A 421 10.31 -27.05 17.81
N MET A 422 9.83 -25.95 17.23
CA MET A 422 10.18 -24.58 17.59
C MET A 422 8.94 -23.77 17.95
N GLN A 423 8.92 -23.18 19.14
CA GLN A 423 7.92 -22.22 19.58
C GLN A 423 8.63 -21.07 20.30
N SER A 424 8.28 -19.83 19.97
CA SER A 424 8.90 -18.66 20.59
C SER A 424 7.99 -17.45 20.47
N SER A 425 7.88 -16.68 21.56
CA SER A 425 7.21 -15.39 21.54
C SER A 425 8.15 -14.22 21.23
N VAL A 426 9.47 -14.48 21.10
CA VAL A 426 10.49 -13.44 20.93
C VAL A 426 10.31 -12.73 19.58
N PRO A 427 10.39 -11.39 19.51
CA PRO A 427 10.35 -10.65 18.24
C PRO A 427 11.51 -11.02 17.30
N ALA A 428 11.23 -11.19 16.00
CA ALA A 428 12.21 -11.56 14.99
C ALA A 428 13.30 -10.49 14.79
N VAL A 429 13.02 -9.23 15.15
CA VAL A 429 13.98 -8.13 15.09
C VAL A 429 15.18 -8.34 16.02
N ARG A 430 15.07 -9.23 17.03
CA ARG A 430 16.19 -9.67 17.88
C ARG A 430 17.25 -10.46 17.13
N LEU A 431 16.95 -10.97 15.93
CA LEU A 431 17.95 -11.57 15.04
C LEU A 431 18.91 -10.53 14.44
N LEU A 432 18.52 -9.26 14.51
CA LEU A 432 19.35 -8.10 14.21
C LEU A 432 19.79 -7.41 15.50
N GLN A 433 20.55 -6.31 15.37
CA GLN A 433 20.84 -5.38 16.47
C GLN A 433 19.60 -4.55 16.93
N GLY A 434 18.40 -5.12 16.92
CA GLY A 434 17.15 -4.44 17.28
C GLY A 434 16.52 -3.61 16.15
N SER A 435 15.49 -2.82 16.49
CA SER A 435 14.77 -1.95 15.55
C SER A 435 15.67 -0.85 14.97
N ASP A 436 16.68 -0.42 15.71
CA ASP A 436 17.71 0.52 15.27
C ASP A 436 18.78 -0.06 14.33
N SER A 437 18.60 -1.30 13.85
CA SER A 437 19.57 -1.92 12.94
C SER A 437 19.82 -1.04 11.71
N GLU A 438 21.10 -0.70 11.52
CA GLU A 438 21.61 0.03 10.36
C GLU A 438 21.22 -0.65 9.03
N LEU A 439 21.02 -1.98 9.03
CA LEU A 439 20.56 -2.72 7.86
C LEU A 439 19.14 -2.31 7.43
N LEU A 440 18.24 -2.10 8.39
CA LEU A 440 16.86 -1.66 8.13
C LEU A 440 16.82 -0.22 7.60
N LYS A 441 17.65 0.66 8.16
CA LYS A 441 17.77 2.05 7.70
C LYS A 441 18.36 2.14 6.30
N GLN A 442 19.37 1.30 5.99
CA GLN A 442 19.93 1.20 4.64
C GLN A 442 18.94 0.65 3.61
N ALA A 443 18.14 -0.37 3.99
CA ALA A 443 17.08 -0.87 3.12
C ALA A 443 16.02 0.19 2.83
N THR A 444 15.64 0.98 3.85
CA THR A 444 14.71 2.11 3.71
C THR A 444 15.27 3.19 2.77
N LEU A 445 16.53 3.58 2.95
CA LEU A 445 17.19 4.55 2.07
C LEU A 445 17.33 4.04 0.62
N ALA A 446 17.62 2.75 0.43
CA ALA A 446 17.67 2.12 -0.89
C ALA A 446 16.29 2.14 -1.58
N PHE A 447 15.22 1.89 -0.83
CA PHE A 447 13.84 2.00 -1.30
C PHE A 447 13.53 3.44 -1.75
N TYR A 448 13.81 4.45 -0.93
CA TYR A 448 13.56 5.84 -1.31
C TYR A 448 14.36 6.28 -2.54
N ARG A 449 15.62 5.87 -2.65
CA ARG A 449 16.44 6.20 -3.81
C ARG A 449 15.87 5.65 -5.12
N GLN A 450 15.21 4.51 -5.06
CA GLN A 450 14.55 3.93 -6.22
C GLN A 450 13.28 4.71 -6.59
N GLN A 451 12.47 5.08 -5.61
CA GLN A 451 11.16 5.72 -5.85
C GLN A 451 11.30 7.21 -6.19
N LEU A 452 12.22 7.92 -5.53
CA LEU A 452 12.33 9.38 -5.55
C LEU A 452 13.62 9.89 -6.23
N GLY A 453 14.59 9.02 -6.50
CA GLY A 453 15.89 9.42 -7.06
C GLY A 453 16.91 9.78 -5.97
N GLU A 454 17.54 10.95 -6.05
CA GLU A 454 18.49 11.38 -4.99
C GLU A 454 17.73 11.85 -3.75
N VAL A 455 17.85 11.11 -2.65
CA VAL A 455 17.31 11.48 -1.34
C VAL A 455 18.46 11.81 -0.40
N ASN A 456 18.39 12.98 0.24
CA ASN A 456 19.40 13.41 1.20
C ASN A 456 19.14 12.75 2.55
N ALA A 457 20.19 12.25 3.21
CA ALA A 457 20.05 11.64 4.53
C ALA A 457 19.54 12.64 5.59
N ALA A 458 19.68 13.95 5.34
CA ALA A 458 19.13 15.01 6.19
C ALA A 458 17.59 15.10 6.15
N ASP A 459 16.93 14.52 5.15
CA ASP A 459 15.47 14.48 5.01
C ASP A 459 14.87 13.27 5.75
N LEU A 460 15.72 12.40 6.31
CA LEU A 460 15.31 11.25 7.12
C LEU A 460 15.20 11.64 8.59
N HIS A 461 14.07 11.29 9.18
CA HIS A 461 13.74 11.50 10.57
C HIS A 461 13.54 10.16 11.27
N ASP A 462 13.91 10.14 12.54
CA ASP A 462 13.69 9.01 13.43
C ASP A 462 12.20 8.57 13.42
N THR A 463 11.98 7.30 13.07
CA THR A 463 10.63 6.71 12.96
C THR A 463 9.85 6.79 14.27
N GLU A 464 10.49 6.56 15.43
CA GLU A 464 9.82 6.63 16.73
C GLU A 464 9.24 8.03 16.97
N SER A 465 10.03 9.07 16.68
CA SER A 465 9.58 10.45 16.79
C SER A 465 8.41 10.78 15.85
N LEU A 466 8.33 10.18 14.66
CA LEU A 466 7.22 10.37 13.73
C LEU A 466 5.96 9.65 14.21
N LEU A 467 6.11 8.42 14.70
CA LEU A 467 5.01 7.62 15.24
C LEU A 467 4.40 8.21 16.51
N ALA A 468 5.22 8.78 17.40
CA ALA A 468 4.75 9.47 18.60
C ALA A 468 3.91 10.70 18.25
N ARG A 469 4.33 11.46 17.23
CA ARG A 469 3.55 12.60 16.70
C ARG A 469 2.24 12.15 16.06
N GLN A 470 2.30 11.12 15.21
CA GLN A 470 1.11 10.57 14.57
C GLN A 470 0.09 10.09 15.62
N LYS A 471 0.57 9.48 16.71
CA LYS A 471 -0.27 9.09 17.85
C LYS A 471 -0.96 10.31 18.49
N GLN A 472 -0.22 11.39 18.73
CA GLN A 472 -0.78 12.63 19.27
C GLN A 472 -1.84 13.23 18.32
N GLU A 473 -1.62 13.18 17.01
CA GLU A 473 -2.60 13.61 16.02
C GLU A 473 -3.85 12.74 16.02
N TYR A 474 -3.68 11.41 16.07
CA TYR A 474 -4.80 10.48 16.22
C TYR A 474 -5.59 10.75 17.49
N GLU A 475 -4.95 10.99 18.63
CA GLU A 475 -5.62 11.36 19.88
C GLU A 475 -6.42 12.67 19.74
N CYS A 476 -5.89 13.66 18.99
CA CYS A 476 -6.61 14.89 18.67
C CYS A 476 -7.82 14.62 17.75
N PHE A 477 -7.70 13.72 16.79
CA PHE A 477 -8.82 13.30 15.93
C PHE A 477 -9.87 12.49 16.70
N GLU A 478 -9.46 11.62 17.63
CA GLU A 478 -10.40 10.93 18.51
C GLU A 478 -11.13 11.91 19.43
N ALA A 479 -10.45 12.94 19.95
CA ALA A 479 -11.10 14.01 20.71
C ALA A 479 -12.11 14.77 19.85
N LEU A 480 -11.78 15.04 18.58
CA LEU A 480 -12.74 15.60 17.62
C LEU A 480 -13.96 14.68 17.47
N ASP A 481 -13.75 13.39 17.25
CA ASP A 481 -14.84 12.42 17.12
C ASP A 481 -15.69 12.29 18.39
N ARG A 482 -15.09 12.38 19.59
CA ARG A 482 -15.84 12.40 20.87
C ARG A 482 -16.67 13.66 21.04
N VAL A 483 -16.14 14.83 20.64
CA VAL A 483 -16.83 16.11 20.78
C VAL A 483 -17.93 16.28 19.73
N PHE A 484 -17.69 15.86 18.49
CA PHE A 484 -18.62 16.04 17.36
C PHE A 484 -19.47 14.80 17.05
N GLY A 485 -19.14 13.64 17.58
CA GLY A 485 -19.86 12.38 17.37
C GLY A 485 -20.03 12.04 15.89
N LYS A 486 -21.24 11.61 15.50
CA LYS A 486 -21.60 11.30 14.10
C LYS A 486 -21.44 12.47 13.12
N THR A 487 -21.24 13.70 13.61
CA THR A 487 -21.07 14.89 12.77
C THR A 487 -19.61 15.18 12.43
N ALA A 488 -18.65 14.42 12.97
CA ALA A 488 -17.22 14.63 12.76
C ALA A 488 -16.80 14.56 11.27
N GLY A 489 -17.47 13.74 10.46
CA GLY A 489 -17.23 13.65 9.01
C GLY A 489 -17.65 14.90 8.22
N ARG A 490 -18.50 15.76 8.79
CA ARG A 490 -18.65 17.14 8.30
C ARG A 490 -17.51 17.92 8.93
N LEU A 491 -16.45 18.21 8.16
CA LEU A 491 -15.35 19.04 8.66
C LEU A 491 -15.96 20.19 9.45
N PRO A 492 -15.56 20.41 10.71
CA PRO A 492 -16.06 21.53 11.47
C PRO A 492 -15.71 22.80 10.71
N VAL A 493 -16.76 23.45 10.21
CA VAL A 493 -16.64 24.71 9.50
C VAL A 493 -17.00 25.82 10.49
N PRO A 494 -16.13 26.83 10.68
CA PRO A 494 -15.99 27.42 12.00
C PRO A 494 -17.18 28.26 12.47
N VAL A 495 -17.29 28.33 13.80
CA VAL A 495 -18.12 29.29 14.56
C VAL A 495 -17.29 30.03 15.62
N ALA A 496 -15.96 30.08 15.49
CA ALA A 496 -15.09 30.46 16.61
C ALA A 496 -14.95 31.99 16.81
N MET A 497 -14.86 32.78 15.76
CA MET A 497 -14.38 34.18 15.85
C MET A 497 -15.35 35.15 16.50
N GLN A 498 -16.63 35.10 16.14
CA GLN A 498 -17.62 36.00 16.74
C GLN A 498 -17.90 35.63 18.19
N ARG A 499 -17.70 34.36 18.56
CA ARG A 499 -18.03 33.82 19.87
C ARG A 499 -16.89 34.01 20.88
N LEU A 500 -15.62 33.95 20.48
CA LEU A 500 -14.48 34.19 21.38
C LEU A 500 -14.27 35.67 21.79
N LYS A 501 -14.93 36.63 21.12
CA LYS A 501 -14.61 38.08 21.21
C LYS A 501 -14.94 38.80 22.52
N SER A 502 -15.56 38.15 23.48
CA SER A 502 -15.72 38.68 24.84
C SER A 502 -15.62 37.54 25.83
N PRO A 503 -14.67 37.53 26.79
CA PRO A 503 -14.68 36.53 27.84
C PRO A 503 -15.92 36.77 28.72
N PRO A 504 -16.93 35.88 28.74
CA PRO A 504 -17.83 35.80 29.88
C PRO A 504 -16.99 35.56 31.13
N SER A 505 -17.47 35.98 32.31
CA SER A 505 -16.80 35.59 33.55
C SER A 505 -16.65 34.06 33.59
N ALA A 506 -15.62 33.54 34.26
CA ALA A 506 -15.38 32.10 34.35
C ALA A 506 -16.65 31.31 34.78
N ALA A 507 -17.48 31.91 35.63
CA ALA A 507 -18.79 31.37 36.04
C ALA A 507 -19.81 31.31 34.91
N GLN A 508 -19.90 32.35 34.08
CA GLN A 508 -20.80 32.40 32.92
C GLN A 508 -20.39 31.41 31.83
N ALA A 509 -19.08 31.21 31.61
CA ALA A 509 -18.57 30.19 30.70
C ALA A 509 -19.00 28.78 31.14
N ARG A 510 -18.88 28.48 32.44
CA ARG A 510 -19.30 27.20 33.03
C ARG A 510 -20.82 26.98 32.93
N GLU A 511 -21.63 27.98 33.27
CA GLU A 511 -23.10 27.87 33.20
C GLU A 511 -23.57 27.58 31.77
N ARG A 512 -22.97 28.27 30.79
CA ARG A 512 -23.24 28.04 29.38
C ARG A 512 -22.82 26.64 28.93
N TRP A 513 -21.66 26.17 29.37
CA TRP A 513 -21.19 24.81 29.10
C TRP A 513 -22.15 23.74 29.63
N LEU A 514 -22.66 23.90 30.87
CA LEU A 514 -23.63 22.95 31.46
C LEU A 514 -24.92 22.87 30.64
N HIS A 515 -25.45 24.02 30.19
CA HIS A 515 -26.62 24.06 29.32
C HIS A 515 -26.38 23.36 27.97
N ILE A 516 -25.23 23.60 27.33
CA ILE A 516 -24.87 22.96 26.06
C ILE A 516 -24.74 21.45 26.22
N ARG A 517 -24.19 20.99 27.35
CA ARG A 517 -24.06 19.56 27.66
C ARG A 517 -25.41 18.88 27.84
N SER A 518 -26.36 19.49 28.56
CA SER A 518 -27.71 18.94 28.72
C SER A 518 -28.46 18.89 27.39
N GLU A 519 -28.42 19.96 26.60
CA GLU A 519 -29.08 20.00 25.28
C GLU A 519 -28.48 18.98 24.32
N SER A 520 -27.15 18.82 24.30
CA SER A 520 -26.48 17.81 23.47
C SER A 520 -26.88 16.38 23.81
N ARG A 521 -27.04 16.06 25.10
CA ARG A 521 -27.51 14.73 25.56
C ARG A 521 -28.94 14.46 25.09
N GLU A 522 -29.83 15.45 25.20
CA GLU A 522 -31.21 15.34 24.72
C GLU A 522 -31.28 15.11 23.20
N LEU A 523 -30.53 15.90 22.44
CA LEU A 523 -30.46 15.79 20.98
C LEU A 523 -29.86 14.46 20.52
N GLN A 524 -28.85 13.93 21.22
CA GLN A 524 -28.30 12.60 20.95
C GLN A 524 -29.33 11.50 21.20
N ALA A 525 -30.05 11.56 22.33
CA ALA A 525 -31.10 10.59 22.65
C ALA A 525 -32.26 10.62 21.65
N GLU A 526 -32.58 11.79 21.08
CA GLU A 526 -33.58 11.95 20.01
C GLU A 526 -33.08 11.37 18.69
N LEU A 527 -31.81 11.63 18.31
CA LEU A 527 -31.19 11.10 17.10
C LEU A 527 -31.10 9.56 17.11
N GLU A 528 -30.86 8.96 18.27
CA GLU A 528 -30.83 7.50 18.46
C GLU A 528 -32.21 6.84 18.33
N LYS A 529 -33.28 7.52 18.77
CA LYS A 529 -34.66 7.01 18.67
C LYS A 529 -35.17 6.99 17.23
N ASP A 530 -34.78 7.96 16.41
CA ASP A 530 -35.29 8.12 15.04
C ASP A 530 -34.43 7.44 13.96
N GLY A 531 -33.45 6.62 14.34
CA GLY A 531 -32.62 5.86 13.39
C GLY A 531 -31.59 6.70 12.62
N GLY A 532 -31.30 7.92 13.08
CA GLY A 532 -30.10 8.68 12.67
C GLY A 532 -30.16 9.43 11.33
N ALA A 533 -31.32 9.93 10.89
CA ALA A 533 -31.44 10.60 9.58
C ALA A 533 -32.21 11.92 9.57
N ILE A 534 -32.03 12.79 10.58
CA ILE A 534 -32.60 14.15 10.58
C ILE A 534 -31.48 15.19 10.44
N PRO A 535 -31.27 15.77 9.23
CA PRO A 535 -30.20 16.74 8.97
C PRO A 535 -30.22 17.98 9.89
N ASP A 536 -31.39 18.37 10.38
CA ASP A 536 -31.58 19.50 11.30
C ASP A 536 -31.01 19.23 12.70
N LEU A 537 -31.25 18.02 13.25
CA LEU A 537 -30.68 17.58 14.53
C LEU A 537 -29.16 17.48 14.47
N GLU A 538 -28.61 16.95 13.38
CA GLU A 538 -27.16 16.89 13.17
C GLU A 538 -26.53 18.29 13.09
N GLY A 539 -27.18 19.25 12.43
CA GLY A 539 -26.71 20.64 12.38
C GLY A 539 -26.69 21.32 13.75
N ARG A 540 -27.68 21.04 14.59
CA ARG A 540 -27.75 21.54 15.98
C ARG A 540 -26.68 20.90 16.87
N LEU A 541 -26.51 19.58 16.80
CA LEU A 541 -25.43 18.87 17.51
C LEU A 541 -24.04 19.40 17.14
N HIS A 542 -23.83 19.66 15.85
CA HIS A 542 -22.59 20.28 15.38
C HIS A 542 -22.37 21.66 15.99
N THR A 543 -23.42 22.49 16.03
CA THR A 543 -23.35 23.84 16.63
C THR A 543 -23.02 23.77 18.13
N ASN A 544 -23.65 22.84 18.85
CA ASN A 544 -23.38 22.62 20.27
C ASN A 544 -21.95 22.17 20.54
N ALA A 545 -21.39 21.29 19.71
CA ALA A 545 -20.00 20.86 19.80
C ALA A 545 -19.03 22.04 19.67
N VAL A 546 -19.28 22.95 18.71
CA VAL A 546 -18.45 24.16 18.57
C VAL A 546 -18.63 25.11 19.76
N ASP A 547 -19.85 25.28 20.26
CA ASP A 547 -20.11 26.12 21.43
C ASP A 547 -19.46 25.58 22.70
N ARG A 548 -19.42 24.26 22.89
CA ARG A 548 -18.69 23.60 23.99
C ARG A 548 -17.22 24.01 23.98
N ILE A 549 -16.53 23.82 22.84
CA ILE A 549 -15.12 24.20 22.67
C ILE A 549 -14.94 25.70 22.96
N CYS A 550 -15.80 26.55 22.40
CA CYS A 550 -15.71 28.01 22.60
C CYS A 550 -15.83 28.40 24.08
N CYS A 551 -16.77 27.81 24.83
CA CYS A 551 -16.95 28.12 26.25
C CYS A 551 -15.73 27.72 27.08
N THR A 552 -15.17 26.53 26.81
CA THR A 552 -13.98 26.04 27.51
C THR A 552 -12.75 26.92 27.22
N LEU A 553 -12.56 27.32 25.95
CA LEU A 553 -11.48 28.23 25.58
C LEU A 553 -11.68 29.64 26.18
N GLN A 554 -12.90 30.17 26.21
CA GLN A 554 -13.19 31.45 26.88
C GLN A 554 -12.80 31.42 28.37
N HIS A 555 -13.03 30.29 29.05
CA HIS A 555 -12.61 30.09 30.43
C HIS A 555 -11.08 30.13 30.57
N LEU A 556 -10.34 29.46 29.67
CA LEU A 556 -8.88 29.49 29.60
C LEU A 556 -8.32 30.92 29.44
N PHE A 557 -8.98 31.74 28.60
CA PHE A 557 -8.60 33.14 28.38
C PHE A 557 -8.99 34.06 29.55
N ALA A 558 -10.08 33.78 30.26
CA ALA A 558 -10.54 34.57 31.40
C ALA A 558 -9.73 34.32 32.69
N HIS A 559 -9.15 33.12 32.85
CA HIS A 559 -8.36 32.76 34.03
C HIS A 559 -6.85 32.87 33.80
N ASN A 560 -6.27 33.99 34.26
CA ASN A 560 -4.83 34.25 34.13
C ASN A 560 -3.99 33.50 35.19
N VAL A 561 -3.82 32.19 35.02
CA VAL A 561 -2.95 31.34 35.85
C VAL A 561 -1.69 30.99 35.06
N GLU A 562 -0.50 31.15 35.65
CA GLU A 562 0.80 30.82 35.01
C GLU A 562 0.86 29.40 34.43
N HIS A 563 0.19 28.44 35.08
CA HIS A 563 0.16 27.04 34.64
C HIS A 563 -0.49 26.82 33.26
N HIS A 564 -1.31 27.75 32.78
CA HIS A 564 -2.02 27.65 31.51
C HIS A 564 -1.42 28.51 30.39
N GLU A 565 -0.29 29.19 30.62
CA GLU A 565 0.28 30.13 29.67
C GLU A 565 0.69 29.46 28.35
N HIS A 566 1.27 28.25 28.41
CA HIS A 566 1.64 27.47 27.22
C HIS A 566 0.41 27.12 26.36
N ARG A 567 -0.64 26.55 26.97
CA ARG A 567 -1.89 26.20 26.29
C ARG A 567 -2.57 27.44 25.70
N ARG A 568 -2.52 28.58 26.40
CA ARG A 568 -3.08 29.84 25.88
C ARG A 568 -2.38 30.30 24.60
N ARG A 569 -1.04 30.33 24.59
CA ARG A 569 -0.26 30.71 23.39
C ARG A 569 -0.51 29.75 22.23
N GLU A 570 -0.60 28.46 22.51
CA GLU A 570 -0.95 27.44 21.53
C GLU A 570 -2.35 27.69 20.93
N CYS A 571 -3.37 27.91 21.77
CA CYS A 571 -4.72 28.25 21.32
C CYS A 571 -4.77 29.55 20.51
N GLU A 572 -4.06 30.60 20.92
CA GLU A 572 -4.00 31.88 20.17
C GLU A 572 -3.44 31.68 18.76
N SER A 573 -2.36 30.89 18.64
CA SER A 573 -1.76 30.55 17.35
C SER A 573 -2.73 29.75 16.46
N LEU A 574 -3.32 28.69 17.00
CA LEU A 574 -4.26 27.83 16.29
C LEU A 574 -5.52 28.58 15.83
N VAL A 575 -6.09 29.39 16.71
CA VAL A 575 -7.26 30.22 16.40
C VAL A 575 -6.91 31.21 15.29
N CYS A 576 -5.77 31.91 15.35
CA CYS A 576 -5.37 32.86 14.31
C CYS A 576 -5.31 32.22 12.90
N VAL A 577 -4.86 30.97 12.80
CA VAL A 577 -4.85 30.24 11.52
C VAL A 577 -6.25 29.83 11.09
N LEU A 578 -7.05 29.30 12.02
CA LEU A 578 -8.43 28.91 11.76
C LEU A 578 -9.29 30.09 11.26
N GLU A 579 -9.09 31.25 11.87
CA GLU A 579 -9.71 32.52 11.49
C GLU A 579 -9.43 32.89 10.03
N LYS A 580 -8.21 32.64 9.59
CA LYS A 580 -7.79 32.95 8.23
C LYS A 580 -8.37 31.97 7.22
N ILE A 581 -8.43 30.68 7.56
CA ILE A 581 -9.13 29.65 6.78
C ILE A 581 -10.61 30.02 6.63
N GLU A 582 -11.26 30.40 7.72
CA GLU A 582 -12.67 30.82 7.72
C GLU A 582 -12.91 32.01 6.79
N GLY A 583 -12.06 33.04 6.89
CA GLY A 583 -12.15 34.21 6.03
C GLY A 583 -12.00 33.92 4.53
N GLN A 584 -11.44 32.76 4.16
CA GLN A 584 -11.31 32.31 2.77
C GLN A 584 -12.33 31.24 2.36
N ARG A 585 -13.29 30.88 3.21
CA ARG A 585 -14.26 29.80 2.96
C ARG A 585 -14.97 29.91 1.60
N GLN A 586 -15.44 31.11 1.25
CA GLN A 586 -16.12 31.33 -0.04
C GLN A 586 -15.16 31.13 -1.23
N VAL A 587 -13.91 31.59 -1.09
CA VAL A 587 -12.87 31.45 -2.12
C VAL A 587 -12.44 29.99 -2.26
N TRP A 588 -12.30 29.28 -1.15
CA TRP A 588 -11.96 27.85 -1.11
C TRP A 588 -13.06 26.99 -1.74
N GLY A 589 -14.33 27.26 -1.44
CA GLY A 589 -15.47 26.61 -2.10
C GLY A 589 -15.54 26.91 -3.61
N ALA A 590 -15.26 28.16 -4.00
CA ALA A 590 -15.19 28.53 -5.42
C ALA A 590 -14.03 27.85 -6.16
N LEU A 591 -12.87 27.67 -5.51
CA LEU A 591 -11.75 26.90 -6.04
C LEU A 591 -12.16 25.45 -6.30
N ALA A 592 -12.79 24.78 -5.34
CA ALA A 592 -13.23 23.39 -5.49
C ALA A 592 -14.22 23.23 -6.67
N SER A 593 -15.19 24.14 -6.77
CA SER A 593 -16.15 24.16 -7.88
C SER A 593 -15.47 24.44 -9.23
N ALA A 594 -14.51 25.37 -9.28
CA ALA A 594 -13.77 25.67 -10.50
C ALA A 594 -12.88 24.50 -10.92
N ASN A 595 -12.28 23.79 -9.96
CA ASN A 595 -11.42 22.63 -10.23
C ASN A 595 -12.21 21.44 -10.78
N ALA A 596 -13.42 21.20 -10.27
CA ALA A 596 -14.33 20.20 -10.84
C ALA A 596 -14.73 20.56 -12.29
N GLY A 597 -14.90 21.85 -12.59
CA GLY A 597 -15.07 22.34 -13.96
C GLY A 597 -13.88 22.02 -14.85
N LEU A 598 -12.66 22.31 -14.36
CA LEU A 598 -11.40 22.03 -15.05
C LEU A 598 -11.22 20.54 -15.34
N GLU A 599 -11.52 19.67 -14.38
CA GLU A 599 -11.50 18.21 -14.58
C GLU A 599 -12.44 17.78 -15.71
N GLY A 600 -13.67 18.31 -15.72
CA GLY A 600 -14.64 18.06 -16.77
C GLY A 600 -14.15 18.49 -18.15
N ALA A 601 -13.50 19.66 -18.24
CA ALA A 601 -12.93 20.17 -19.49
C ALA A 601 -11.73 19.34 -19.97
N ILE A 602 -10.84 18.92 -19.05
CA ILE A 602 -9.73 18.02 -19.37
C ILE A 602 -10.27 16.70 -19.94
N ARG A 603 -11.24 16.09 -19.24
CA ARG A 603 -11.86 14.82 -19.67
C ARG A 603 -12.53 14.95 -21.03
N PHE A 604 -13.23 16.06 -21.28
CA PHE A 604 -13.84 16.35 -22.58
C PHE A 604 -12.79 16.42 -23.69
N CYS A 605 -11.70 17.16 -23.48
CA CYS A 605 -10.61 17.30 -24.45
C CYS A 605 -9.86 15.98 -24.69
N MET A 606 -9.78 15.10 -23.70
CA MET A 606 -9.15 13.77 -23.86
C MET A 606 -10.04 12.79 -24.63
N ALA A 607 -11.37 12.98 -24.60
CA ALA A 607 -12.33 12.04 -25.18
C ALA A 607 -12.80 12.41 -26.60
N ASN A 608 -12.59 13.65 -27.05
CA ASN A 608 -13.13 14.17 -28.30
C ASN A 608 -12.05 14.82 -29.18
N GLU A 609 -12.35 14.98 -30.47
CA GLU A 609 -11.56 15.89 -31.32
C GLU A 609 -11.80 17.33 -30.86
N VAL A 610 -10.72 18.04 -30.56
CA VAL A 610 -10.74 19.35 -29.88
C VAL A 610 -10.47 20.46 -30.88
N ASP A 611 -11.27 21.52 -30.87
CA ASP A 611 -11.03 22.71 -31.70
C ASP A 611 -10.33 23.84 -30.93
N GLU A 612 -10.00 24.94 -31.62
CA GLU A 612 -9.32 26.09 -31.01
C GLU A 612 -10.20 26.86 -30.00
N ALA A 613 -11.52 26.73 -30.04
CA ALA A 613 -12.43 27.32 -29.07
C ALA A 613 -12.44 26.48 -27.77
N ASP A 614 -12.44 25.16 -27.89
CA ASP A 614 -12.35 24.22 -26.77
C ASP A 614 -11.03 24.39 -26.01
N VAL A 615 -9.91 24.49 -26.73
CA VAL A 615 -8.59 24.77 -26.11
C VAL A 615 -8.60 26.10 -25.37
N ARG A 616 -9.18 27.16 -25.96
CA ARG A 616 -9.30 28.47 -25.28
C ARG A 616 -10.15 28.38 -24.01
N SER A 617 -11.26 27.67 -24.06
CA SER A 617 -12.14 27.43 -22.91
C SER A 617 -11.40 26.69 -21.78
N LEU A 618 -10.63 25.65 -22.11
CA LEU A 618 -9.80 24.92 -21.16
C LEU A 618 -8.80 25.84 -20.46
N TYR A 619 -8.04 26.64 -21.21
CA TYR A 619 -7.07 27.56 -20.63
C TYR A 619 -7.71 28.70 -19.83
N GLN A 620 -8.93 29.12 -20.17
CA GLN A 620 -9.69 30.07 -19.35
C GLN A 620 -10.07 29.48 -17.98
N GLN A 621 -10.37 28.18 -17.92
CA GLN A 621 -10.60 27.48 -16.64
C GLN A 621 -9.30 27.35 -15.83
N VAL A 622 -8.18 27.03 -16.49
CA VAL A 622 -6.85 27.03 -15.85
C VAL A 622 -6.54 28.39 -15.22
N GLU A 623 -6.78 29.49 -15.93
CA GLU A 623 -6.56 30.85 -15.40
C GLU A 623 -7.47 31.16 -14.22
N THR A 624 -8.74 30.71 -14.27
CA THR A 624 -9.69 30.86 -13.16
C THR A 624 -9.22 30.13 -11.90
N VAL A 625 -8.81 28.86 -12.04
CA VAL A 625 -8.26 28.05 -10.93
C VAL A 625 -6.99 28.69 -10.37
N SER A 626 -6.06 29.10 -11.25
CA SER A 626 -4.82 29.79 -10.84
C SER A 626 -5.11 31.08 -10.07
N GLY A 627 -6.11 31.85 -10.51
CA GLY A 627 -6.56 33.06 -9.81
C GLY A 627 -7.05 32.79 -8.38
N TYR A 628 -7.83 31.72 -8.18
CA TYR A 628 -8.27 31.32 -6.84
C TYR A 628 -7.12 30.83 -5.96
N ILE A 629 -6.20 30.03 -6.50
CA ILE A 629 -5.00 29.57 -5.78
C ILE A 629 -4.18 30.77 -5.28
N ARG A 630 -3.90 31.74 -6.16
CA ARG A 630 -3.15 32.96 -5.76
C ARG A 630 -3.85 33.74 -4.66
N ARG A 631 -5.18 33.91 -4.74
CA ARG A 631 -5.96 34.61 -3.69
C ARG A 631 -5.86 33.92 -2.33
N ILE A 632 -5.88 32.59 -2.32
CA ILE A 632 -5.70 31.80 -1.10
C ILE A 632 -4.27 32.01 -0.58
N ILE A 633 -3.25 31.81 -1.42
CA ILE A 633 -1.84 32.00 -1.03
C ILE A 633 -1.58 33.39 -0.45
N ASP A 634 -2.08 34.43 -1.12
CA ASP A 634 -1.94 35.82 -0.67
C ASP A 634 -2.66 36.08 0.66
N ALA A 635 -3.78 35.39 0.91
CA ALA A 635 -4.46 35.49 2.19
C ALA A 635 -3.58 34.94 3.32
N PHE A 636 -2.88 33.81 3.12
CA PHE A 636 -2.04 33.19 4.16
C PHE A 636 -0.64 33.79 4.31
N LYS A 637 -0.34 34.88 3.59
CA LYS A 637 0.97 35.51 3.58
C LYS A 637 1.41 35.95 4.99
N ASN A 638 2.65 35.60 5.36
CA ASN A 638 3.28 35.86 6.66
C ASN A 638 2.62 35.17 7.85
N LEU A 639 1.71 34.21 7.63
CA LEU A 639 1.14 33.44 8.72
C LEU A 639 2.06 32.24 9.02
N PRO A 640 2.59 32.09 10.24
CA PRO A 640 3.41 30.94 10.58
C PRO A 640 2.57 29.67 10.46
N TYR A 641 3.18 28.61 9.93
CA TYR A 641 2.54 27.30 9.91
C TYR A 641 2.40 26.80 11.37
N PRO A 642 1.20 26.42 11.83
CA PRO A 642 0.94 26.17 13.25
C PRO A 642 1.45 24.81 13.75
N PHE A 643 1.98 23.97 12.85
CA PHE A 643 2.47 22.63 13.17
C PHE A 643 3.97 22.53 12.86
N GLU A 644 4.66 21.55 13.46
CA GLU A 644 6.06 21.30 13.16
C GLU A 644 6.25 20.88 11.69
N HIS A 645 7.34 21.33 11.06
CA HIS A 645 7.68 21.03 9.68
C HIS A 645 9.20 20.80 9.54
N ALA A 646 9.64 20.03 8.53
CA ALA A 646 11.06 19.67 8.34
C ALA A 646 11.98 20.90 8.25
N LYS A 647 11.56 21.87 7.43
CA LYS A 647 12.13 23.22 7.40
C LYS A 647 11.51 23.96 8.59
N ALA A 648 12.24 24.07 9.69
CA ALA A 648 11.79 24.84 10.85
C ALA A 648 11.40 26.28 10.42
N GLU A 649 10.34 26.83 11.02
CA GLU A 649 9.84 28.20 10.78
C GLU A 649 9.28 28.49 9.37
N ILE A 650 8.60 27.55 8.72
CA ILE A 650 7.87 27.86 7.48
C ILE A 650 6.57 28.64 7.73
N SER A 651 6.16 29.42 6.74
CA SER A 651 4.82 29.99 6.68
C SER A 651 3.81 29.02 6.05
N VAL A 652 2.52 29.24 6.29
CA VAL A 652 1.43 28.52 5.59
C VAL A 652 1.55 28.69 4.07
N THR A 653 2.01 29.85 3.61
CA THR A 653 2.30 30.11 2.20
C THR A 653 3.39 29.19 1.65
N ASP A 654 4.48 28.96 2.40
CA ASP A 654 5.57 28.09 1.95
C ASP A 654 5.10 26.63 1.84
N ALA A 655 4.26 26.16 2.78
CA ALA A 655 3.63 24.84 2.71
C ALA A 655 2.65 24.70 1.53
N LEU A 656 1.93 25.77 1.17
CA LEU A 656 1.07 25.77 -0.02
C LEU A 656 1.89 25.74 -1.31
N LEU A 657 2.99 26.51 -1.36
CA LEU A 657 3.84 26.63 -2.54
C LEU A 657 4.67 25.37 -2.82
N SER A 658 5.10 24.63 -1.79
CA SER A 658 5.84 23.37 -1.98
C SER A 658 5.06 22.31 -2.77
N ASN A 659 3.74 22.46 -2.86
CA ASN A 659 2.82 21.50 -3.48
C ASN A 659 2.22 21.98 -4.81
N ILE A 660 2.66 23.11 -5.36
CA ILE A 660 2.13 23.68 -6.60
C ILE A 660 3.14 23.46 -7.73
N GLY A 661 2.67 22.89 -8.85
CA GLY A 661 3.51 22.69 -10.04
C GLY A 661 3.88 24.00 -10.72
N GLU A 662 5.11 24.09 -11.25
CA GLU A 662 5.64 25.31 -11.89
C GLU A 662 5.00 25.63 -13.25
N THR A 663 4.24 24.70 -13.83
CA THR A 663 3.71 24.81 -15.19
C THR A 663 2.23 25.22 -15.21
N ASN A 664 1.86 26.08 -16.17
CA ASN A 664 0.46 26.39 -16.52
C ASN A 664 -0.23 25.26 -17.32
N ASP A 665 0.28 24.04 -17.23
CA ASP A 665 -0.37 22.87 -17.83
C ASP A 665 -1.70 22.57 -17.12
N PRO A 666 -2.79 22.23 -17.86
CA PRO A 666 -4.09 21.96 -17.26
C PRO A 666 -4.08 20.85 -16.19
N VAL A 667 -3.34 19.77 -16.40
CA VAL A 667 -3.26 18.65 -15.45
C VAL A 667 -2.45 19.06 -14.22
N SER A 668 -1.32 19.76 -14.41
CA SER A 668 -0.54 20.35 -13.32
C SER A 668 -1.36 21.31 -12.47
N MET A 669 -2.18 22.16 -13.09
CA MET A 669 -3.05 23.11 -12.38
C MET A 669 -4.15 22.40 -11.58
N PHE A 670 -4.78 21.38 -12.17
CA PHE A 670 -5.76 20.54 -11.49
C PHE A 670 -5.17 19.87 -10.23
N ASN A 671 -3.97 19.29 -10.37
CA ASN A 671 -3.26 18.68 -9.24
C ASN A 671 -2.88 19.71 -8.17
N SER A 672 -2.44 20.90 -8.58
CA SER A 672 -2.09 22.00 -7.66
C SER A 672 -3.31 22.46 -6.84
N ALA A 673 -4.49 22.57 -7.48
CA ALA A 673 -5.74 22.91 -6.80
C ALA A 673 -6.15 21.82 -5.79
N ASN A 674 -6.01 20.54 -6.15
CA ASN A 674 -6.27 19.42 -5.24
C ASN A 674 -5.31 19.43 -4.05
N ALA A 675 -4.04 19.73 -4.27
CA ALA A 675 -3.05 19.82 -3.20
C ALA A 675 -3.38 20.95 -2.22
N VAL A 676 -3.75 22.15 -2.72
CA VAL A 676 -4.23 23.26 -1.88
C VAL A 676 -5.49 22.88 -1.10
N HIS A 677 -6.46 22.24 -1.76
CA HIS A 677 -7.70 21.82 -1.12
C HIS A 677 -7.43 20.81 0.01
N SER A 678 -6.57 19.82 -0.25
CA SER A 678 -6.21 18.78 0.70
C SER A 678 -5.45 19.36 1.90
N LEU A 679 -4.44 20.21 1.67
CA LEU A 679 -3.66 20.83 2.76
C LEU A 679 -4.54 21.70 3.67
N LEU A 680 -5.40 22.55 3.10
CA LEU A 680 -6.31 23.38 3.89
C LEU A 680 -7.32 22.53 4.68
N GLY A 681 -7.85 21.47 4.08
CA GLY A 681 -8.75 20.53 4.74
C GLY A 681 -8.09 19.82 5.92
N ARG A 682 -6.88 19.28 5.71
CA ARG A 682 -6.09 18.61 6.76
C ARG A 682 -5.71 19.58 7.88
N MET A 683 -5.23 20.78 7.53
CA MET A 683 -4.87 21.81 8.51
C MET A 683 -6.09 22.23 9.34
N ASN A 684 -7.25 22.46 8.72
CA ASN A 684 -8.49 22.78 9.44
C ASN A 684 -8.86 21.66 10.43
N ALA A 685 -8.79 20.40 10.00
CA ALA A 685 -9.13 19.26 10.83
C ALA A 685 -8.14 19.05 11.99
N ARG A 686 -6.82 19.18 11.74
CA ARG A 686 -5.77 19.12 12.78
C ARG A 686 -5.93 20.23 13.80
N ILE A 687 -6.21 21.46 13.36
CA ILE A 687 -6.43 22.61 14.28
C ILE A 687 -7.64 22.34 15.18
N VAL A 688 -8.77 21.93 14.60
CA VAL A 688 -9.99 21.69 15.40
C VAL A 688 -9.83 20.47 16.31
N GLY A 689 -9.13 19.42 15.86
CA GLY A 689 -8.81 18.27 16.70
C GLY A 689 -7.97 18.67 17.90
N ARG A 690 -6.93 19.49 17.70
CA ARG A 690 -6.09 19.97 18.80
C ARG A 690 -6.86 20.88 19.77
N LEU A 691 -7.72 21.77 19.26
CA LEU A 691 -8.60 22.59 20.11
C LEU A 691 -9.61 21.74 20.90
N SER A 692 -10.10 20.64 20.32
CA SER A 692 -10.99 19.69 20.99
C SER A 692 -10.27 18.95 22.11
N ALA A 693 -9.04 18.48 21.87
CA ALA A 693 -8.20 17.86 22.89
C ALA A 693 -7.90 18.82 24.05
N ILE A 694 -7.51 20.07 23.76
CA ILE A 694 -7.28 21.09 24.81
C ILE A 694 -8.56 21.35 25.61
N ALA A 695 -9.73 21.37 24.96
CA ALA A 695 -11.00 21.54 25.66
C ALA A 695 -11.31 20.35 26.59
N GLU A 696 -11.13 19.11 26.13
CA GLU A 696 -11.32 17.91 26.98
C GLU A 696 -10.35 17.89 28.17
N GLU A 697 -9.07 18.21 27.95
CA GLU A 697 -8.06 18.30 29.01
C GLU A 697 -8.47 19.32 30.10
N LEU A 698 -8.94 20.51 29.69
CA LEU A 698 -9.39 21.55 30.61
C LEU A 698 -10.68 21.17 31.35
N GLU A 699 -11.65 20.55 30.67
CA GLU A 699 -12.88 20.09 31.28
C GLU A 699 -12.63 19.04 32.37
N ALA A 700 -11.66 18.15 32.14
CA ALA A 700 -11.22 17.15 33.12
C ALA A 700 -10.51 17.80 34.32
N GLU A 701 -9.59 18.74 34.08
CA GLU A 701 -8.88 19.47 35.15
C GLU A 701 -9.82 20.31 36.03
N LEU A 702 -10.83 20.93 35.41
CA LEU A 702 -11.80 21.77 36.10
C LEU A 702 -12.92 20.97 36.79
N GLN A 703 -12.93 19.64 36.64
CA GLN A 703 -13.97 18.75 37.18
C GLN A 703 -15.39 19.19 36.77
N TRP A 704 -15.55 19.80 35.59
CA TRP A 704 -16.87 20.19 35.08
C TRP A 704 -17.78 18.96 34.85
N ALA A 705 -17.17 17.78 34.74
CA ALA A 705 -17.85 16.50 34.68
C ALA A 705 -18.40 15.99 36.02
N ASP A 706 -17.74 16.29 37.16
CA ASP A 706 -17.87 15.53 38.42
C ASP A 706 -18.79 16.17 39.48
N GLU A 707 -19.14 17.44 39.38
CA GLU A 707 -20.07 18.05 40.36
C GLU A 707 -21.54 17.82 39.96
N GLY A 708 -22.04 16.58 40.12
CA GLY A 708 -23.49 16.33 40.09
C GLY A 708 -24.02 14.94 39.71
N GLU A 709 -23.18 13.94 39.46
CA GLU A 709 -23.65 12.57 39.15
C GLU A 709 -22.95 11.55 40.08
N GLU A 710 -23.68 11.08 41.11
CA GLU A 710 -23.43 9.75 41.67
C GLU A 710 -23.56 8.72 40.54
N VAL A 711 -22.58 7.81 40.50
CA VAL A 711 -22.36 6.69 39.56
C VAL A 711 -23.62 5.87 39.24
#